data_AF-A0A661ZRU0-F1
#
_entry.id   AF-A0A661ZRU0-F1
#
_cell.length_a   1.000
_cell.length_b   1.000
_cell.length_c   1.000
_cell.angle_alpha   90.00
_cell.angle_beta   90.00
_cell.angle_gamma   90.00
#
_symmetry.space_group_name_H-M   'P 1'
#
loop_
_entity.id
_entity.type
_entity.pdbx_description
1 polymer ?
#
loop_
_entity_poly.entity_id
_entity_poly.type
_entity_poly.pdbx_seq_one_letter_code
_entity_poly.pdbx_strand_id
1 'polypeptide(L)'
;VLVFPGTYLENIDFSGKSITVASTYILNEEDSLITQTVIDGSRNGSVVTFKSGENKTPVLTGFTITNGYTPSYGGGIYCDSTNAILTKLHIYNNHSVHDGGGIACSASSPVITKSVIAGDSTDWNGGGIACFNNSNTTLINVTIANNFCNMDGRGIAVLFNSNVVLKNSIIWNNGCQEIYTSATGDIIATYSDIENGTGENYFGSGCIDDNPLFVDADADTVAINYVYNLQTTSPCIDAGDPDPLYNDIDGTVADMGAYSYLQSGIRGKVILGTDCNESVHLEDVEIILKDMATNTDIDSVFCNPETGSFSFAVEPGSYNVKPKYIINDMYSFNPFEQSAFVVEGSLTTLDDDFVINPLPRGLIMGKVVLTGVGNETDVLITASSSSTHPYPVYDGGGSLLYYEYALYVESGTWDVEATLEYYQSQTIEDVPVFPAAITSDIDFVLDPAVYPGYIQGKITLKNGPGNVQDVIITDIDCIHTTQPDSTGNYLLETYAGLQDITAKLEHYAPVTIKDVPVNAYQTTNDIDITLLNWEEIPGTQYVMTAYTTITLSGEFVEGEQSNQVAVFGTGGINDCRGIAKWVKGNHPFWCPDYHYYDLPGYWYVTMTSDIQDGELLKFKVYDTETDSIYDCYGDYPFHNCQQVWADINAICPTGIQQFNLIRDWNWISFYLEPEDTSIASVFDSLTIVPDIYQVKYQNVRTTYDPNSYTWLGDPTFTNITKGEGYKVNMINPVSSFRAYGELLNPITNPIDLNYDSGLYYNYTWINYYPKDPLPIETALESIEDKAILVKTQSSSATIIEGSGWVGDLTIMKPGESYIVNVKSDCALTYPNRDYYSIPPINMKEDDIVNNAGWKLLAGTSSNMIAMASITANNKIVDADNYTIGVFDDNNDCRSIGKREKGFWYFTIVGNENGDELHFKIYDSNNKTSYENEQTITYKSDTILGNPKEPIAVEFNVDTENMINPLSLSKNYPNPFNPTTTFSYSITASGNVRLSVYNIKGQLVETIVDEYKEANDYTVNW
;
A
#
# COMPACT_ATOMS: atom_id res chain seq x y z
N VAL A 1 21.20 12.43 -6.17
CA VAL A 1 22.67 12.37 -6.27
C VAL A 1 23.21 13.55 -5.51
N LEU A 2 24.04 13.32 -4.50
CA LEU A 2 24.67 14.37 -3.71
C LEU A 2 26.16 14.43 -4.06
N VAL A 3 26.66 15.62 -4.39
CA VAL A 3 28.02 15.85 -4.89
C VAL A 3 28.79 16.72 -3.90
N PHE A 4 29.96 16.24 -3.48
CA PHE A 4 30.85 16.98 -2.59
C PHE A 4 31.60 18.10 -3.32
N PRO A 5 32.13 19.10 -2.61
CA PRO A 5 32.94 20.16 -3.21
C PRO A 5 34.11 19.60 -4.02
N GLY A 6 34.31 20.15 -5.22
CA GLY A 6 35.31 19.71 -6.19
C GLY A 6 35.03 20.28 -7.60
N THR A 7 36.03 20.18 -8.48
CA THR A 7 35.88 20.48 -9.91
C THR A 7 35.77 19.18 -10.70
N TYR A 8 34.67 19.03 -11.40
CA TYR A 8 34.28 17.86 -12.18
C TYR A 8 34.38 18.18 -13.67
N LEU A 9 35.36 17.58 -14.35
CA LEU A 9 35.59 17.76 -15.79
C LEU A 9 34.69 16.80 -16.58
N GLU A 10 33.43 17.17 -16.75
CA GLU A 10 32.44 16.31 -17.39
C GLU A 10 31.29 17.11 -18.02
N ASN A 11 30.56 16.43 -18.90
CA ASN A 11 29.26 16.88 -19.42
C ASN A 11 28.20 15.92 -18.92
N ILE A 12 27.15 16.45 -18.29
CA ILE A 12 26.11 15.66 -17.64
C ILE A 12 24.90 15.53 -18.56
N ASP A 13 24.47 14.29 -18.82
CA ASP A 13 23.21 13.97 -19.49
C ASP A 13 22.32 13.17 -18.54
N PHE A 14 21.14 13.71 -18.23
CA PHE A 14 20.19 13.04 -17.33
C PHE A 14 19.62 11.75 -17.92
N SER A 15 19.78 11.53 -19.23
CA SER A 15 19.48 10.27 -19.92
C SER A 15 18.06 9.74 -19.62
N GLY A 16 17.07 10.63 -19.55
CA GLY A 16 15.66 10.28 -19.32
C GLY A 16 15.33 10.02 -17.84
N LYS A 17 16.28 10.21 -16.91
CA LYS A 17 16.07 10.01 -15.48
C LYS A 17 15.56 11.28 -14.82
N SER A 18 14.43 11.16 -14.11
CA SER A 18 13.95 12.22 -13.21
C SER A 18 14.58 12.07 -11.83
N ILE A 19 15.76 12.65 -11.65
CA ILE A 19 16.50 12.64 -10.39
C ILE A 19 16.83 14.07 -9.95
N THR A 20 17.08 14.22 -8.65
CA THR A 20 17.72 15.42 -8.10
C THR A 20 19.23 15.22 -8.08
N VAL A 21 19.96 16.10 -8.74
CA VAL A 21 21.41 16.23 -8.62
C VAL A 21 21.69 17.52 -7.84
N ALA A 22 22.28 17.38 -6.66
CA ALA A 22 22.51 18.46 -5.71
C ALA A 22 23.96 18.46 -5.24
N SER A 23 24.55 19.62 -4.99
CA SER A 23 25.77 19.71 -4.19
C SER A 23 25.47 19.62 -2.70
N THR A 24 26.50 19.55 -1.85
CA THR A 24 26.33 19.60 -0.39
C THR A 24 25.79 20.93 0.14
N TYR A 25 25.58 21.95 -0.72
CA TYR A 25 24.86 23.17 -0.36
C TYR A 25 23.52 22.87 0.33
N ILE A 26 22.77 21.87 -0.15
CA ILE A 26 21.45 21.53 0.39
C ILE A 26 21.46 21.04 1.84
N LEU A 27 22.63 20.74 2.40
CA LEU A 27 22.77 20.27 3.78
C LEU A 27 23.03 21.41 4.77
N ASN A 28 23.75 22.44 4.33
CA ASN A 28 24.30 23.47 5.22
C ASN A 28 23.89 24.89 4.82
N GLU A 29 23.27 25.07 3.64
CA GLU A 29 22.85 26.34 3.06
C GLU A 29 23.97 27.40 2.95
N GLU A 30 25.23 26.96 2.95
CA GLU A 30 26.37 27.84 2.76
C GLU A 30 26.63 28.09 1.26
N ASP A 31 26.29 29.28 0.76
CA ASP A 31 26.47 29.65 -0.65
C ASP A 31 27.92 29.46 -1.16
N SER A 32 28.92 29.48 -0.26
CA SER A 32 30.32 29.18 -0.60
C SER A 32 30.49 27.78 -1.21
N LEU A 33 29.66 26.81 -0.84
CA LEU A 33 29.70 25.44 -1.36
C LEU A 33 29.28 25.36 -2.84
N ILE A 34 28.46 26.30 -3.31
CA ILE A 34 28.06 26.40 -4.73
C ILE A 34 29.28 26.73 -5.60
N THR A 35 30.09 27.69 -5.16
CA THR A 35 31.33 28.08 -5.86
C THR A 35 32.43 27.02 -5.78
N GLN A 36 32.42 26.17 -4.75
CA GLN A 36 33.39 25.09 -4.59
C GLN A 36 32.99 23.80 -5.32
N THR A 37 31.74 23.68 -5.78
CA THR A 37 31.25 22.49 -6.50
C THR A 37 30.99 22.84 -7.96
N VAL A 38 31.98 22.57 -8.81
CA VAL A 38 32.04 23.06 -10.19
C VAL A 38 31.90 21.90 -11.18
N ILE A 39 30.96 22.00 -12.12
CA ILE A 39 30.88 21.15 -13.31
C ILE A 39 31.46 21.96 -14.48
N ASP A 40 32.58 21.51 -15.00
CA ASP A 40 33.35 22.17 -16.05
C ASP A 40 33.28 21.34 -17.34
N GLY A 41 32.60 21.88 -18.35
CA GLY A 41 32.38 21.22 -19.64
C GLY A 41 33.63 21.11 -20.52
N SER A 42 34.79 21.60 -20.06
CA SER A 42 36.10 21.47 -20.73
C SER A 42 36.11 21.97 -22.19
N ARG A 43 35.26 22.95 -22.49
CA ARG A 43 34.99 23.50 -23.83
C ARG A 43 34.55 22.43 -24.84
N ASN A 44 33.77 21.46 -24.39
CA ASN A 44 33.30 20.37 -25.22
C ASN A 44 31.80 20.09 -25.00
N GLY A 45 30.96 20.66 -25.84
CA GLY A 45 29.50 20.52 -25.75
C GLY A 45 28.88 21.35 -24.64
N SER A 46 27.57 21.17 -24.45
CA SER A 46 26.81 21.75 -23.34
C SER A 46 27.23 21.08 -22.03
N VAL A 47 27.37 21.84 -20.95
CA VAL A 47 27.81 21.29 -19.66
C VAL A 47 26.75 20.35 -19.07
N VAL A 48 25.47 20.73 -19.15
CA VAL A 48 24.34 19.89 -18.71
C VAL A 48 23.27 19.83 -19.79
N THR A 49 22.74 18.64 -20.08
CA THR A 49 21.63 18.46 -21.04
C THR A 49 20.47 17.67 -20.46
N PHE A 50 19.26 18.17 -20.71
CA PHE A 50 17.96 17.52 -20.46
C PHE A 50 17.25 17.35 -21.81
N LYS A 51 17.41 16.19 -22.46
CA LYS A 51 16.97 15.99 -23.85
C LYS A 51 16.46 14.59 -24.16
N SER A 52 16.30 13.75 -23.13
CA SER A 52 16.17 12.30 -23.29
C SER A 52 14.78 11.78 -22.85
N GLY A 53 13.78 12.67 -22.80
CA GLY A 53 12.40 12.33 -22.46
C GLY A 53 12.21 12.10 -20.96
N GLU A 54 12.75 12.99 -20.13
CA GLU A 54 12.58 12.92 -18.67
C GLU A 54 11.09 13.18 -18.31
N ASN A 55 10.35 12.10 -18.03
CA ASN A 55 8.88 12.10 -17.86
C ASN A 55 8.38 12.71 -16.52
N LYS A 56 9.28 13.20 -15.68
CA LYS A 56 9.04 13.85 -14.37
C LYS A 56 10.13 14.94 -14.20
N THR A 57 9.83 16.06 -13.56
CA THR A 57 10.68 17.27 -13.53
C THR A 57 12.04 17.03 -12.83
N PRO A 58 13.17 16.88 -13.56
CA PRO A 58 14.48 16.68 -12.92
C PRO A 58 14.95 17.97 -12.22
N VAL A 59 15.78 17.82 -11.19
CA VAL A 59 16.27 18.95 -10.39
C VAL A 59 17.80 19.03 -10.45
N LEU A 60 18.33 20.21 -10.71
CA LEU A 60 19.76 20.53 -10.58
C LEU A 60 19.92 21.70 -9.61
N THR A 61 20.70 21.51 -8.54
CA THR A 61 20.85 22.55 -7.50
C THR A 61 22.24 22.66 -6.87
N GLY A 62 22.68 23.88 -6.63
CA GLY A 62 23.88 24.18 -5.84
C GLY A 62 25.21 24.01 -6.58
N PHE A 63 25.26 24.22 -7.89
CA PHE A 63 26.47 24.03 -8.70
C PHE A 63 26.94 25.28 -9.42
N THR A 64 28.24 25.36 -9.63
CA THR A 64 28.82 26.22 -10.68
C THR A 64 28.92 25.45 -11.99
N ILE A 65 28.39 26.00 -13.08
CA ILE A 65 28.34 25.42 -14.43
C ILE A 65 29.16 26.30 -15.37
N THR A 66 30.27 25.79 -15.90
CA THR A 66 31.22 26.64 -16.64
C THR A 66 31.91 25.93 -17.80
N ASN A 67 32.56 26.72 -18.65
CA ASN A 67 33.39 26.28 -19.76
C ASN A 67 32.67 25.36 -20.76
N GLY A 68 31.35 25.47 -20.90
CA GLY A 68 30.63 24.84 -22.00
C GLY A 68 30.98 25.49 -23.34
N TYR A 69 31.16 24.68 -24.38
CA TYR A 69 31.36 25.19 -25.74
C TYR A 69 30.70 24.25 -26.74
N THR A 70 29.57 24.65 -27.30
CA THR A 70 28.76 23.81 -28.19
C THR A 70 28.51 24.49 -29.54
N PRO A 71 28.61 23.74 -30.67
CA PRO A 71 28.16 24.23 -31.97
C PRO A 71 26.62 24.26 -32.08
N SER A 72 25.89 23.75 -31.09
CA SER A 72 24.43 23.72 -31.00
C SER A 72 23.92 24.78 -30.02
N TYR A 73 22.75 24.57 -29.42
CA TYR A 73 22.10 25.42 -28.42
C TYR A 73 22.63 25.15 -26.99
N GLY A 74 22.56 26.15 -26.11
CA GLY A 74 22.74 25.98 -24.67
C GLY A 74 24.17 25.67 -24.26
N GLY A 75 25.03 26.68 -24.14
CA GLY A 75 26.43 26.48 -23.76
C GLY A 75 26.59 25.88 -22.36
N GLY A 76 25.92 26.47 -21.37
CA GLY A 76 25.88 25.93 -20.01
C GLY A 76 24.89 24.78 -19.90
N ILE A 77 23.61 25.08 -20.09
CA ILE A 77 22.50 24.15 -19.94
C ILE A 77 21.63 24.13 -21.19
N TYR A 78 21.28 22.94 -21.67
CA TYR A 78 20.31 22.75 -22.75
C TYR A 78 19.12 21.91 -22.31
N CYS A 79 17.92 22.49 -22.36
CA CYS A 79 16.64 21.84 -22.07
C CYS A 79 15.85 21.66 -23.38
N ASP A 80 15.61 20.42 -23.77
CA ASP A 80 14.86 20.04 -24.97
C ASP A 80 13.71 19.10 -24.63
N SER A 81 12.48 19.53 -24.93
CA SER A 81 11.26 18.75 -24.70
C SER A 81 11.10 18.25 -23.26
N THR A 82 11.73 18.94 -22.30
CA THR A 82 11.86 18.54 -20.89
C THR A 82 11.80 19.74 -19.95
N ASN A 83 11.01 19.65 -18.89
CA ASN A 83 10.84 20.74 -17.91
C ASN A 83 11.69 20.45 -16.66
N ALA A 84 12.81 21.16 -16.49
CA ALA A 84 13.70 21.01 -15.34
C ALA A 84 13.48 22.09 -14.27
N ILE A 85 13.80 21.78 -13.02
CA ILE A 85 13.92 22.76 -11.93
C ILE A 85 15.41 23.05 -11.73
N LEU A 86 15.80 24.29 -11.97
CA LEU A 86 17.17 24.76 -11.91
C LEU A 86 17.25 25.81 -10.80
N THR A 87 17.94 25.51 -9.70
CA THR A 87 17.94 26.43 -8.56
C THR A 87 19.31 26.56 -7.91
N LYS A 88 19.65 27.74 -7.38
CA LYS A 88 20.95 27.96 -6.73
C LYS A 88 22.14 27.57 -7.62
N LEU A 89 22.10 27.98 -8.88
CA LEU A 89 23.15 27.72 -9.87
C LEU A 89 23.95 28.97 -10.19
N HIS A 90 25.26 28.80 -10.41
CA HIS A 90 26.14 29.82 -10.96
C HIS A 90 26.56 29.38 -12.37
N ILE A 91 25.94 29.94 -13.40
CA ILE A 91 26.18 29.57 -14.80
C ILE A 91 27.05 30.67 -15.41
N TYR A 92 28.32 30.34 -15.69
CA TYR A 92 29.31 31.33 -16.09
C TYR A 92 30.16 30.91 -17.27
N ASN A 93 30.52 31.89 -18.11
CA ASN A 93 31.54 31.76 -19.15
C ASN A 93 31.32 30.58 -20.11
N ASN A 94 30.06 30.29 -20.41
CA ASN A 94 29.68 29.29 -21.39
C ASN A 94 29.47 29.92 -22.77
N HIS A 95 29.64 29.12 -23.82
CA HIS A 95 29.47 29.58 -25.18
C HIS A 95 28.65 28.61 -26.04
N SER A 96 27.66 29.15 -26.75
CA SER A 96 26.90 28.44 -27.79
C SER A 96 27.05 29.16 -29.13
N VAL A 97 27.26 28.40 -30.20
CA VAL A 97 27.28 28.97 -31.57
C VAL A 97 25.87 29.30 -32.09
N HIS A 98 24.80 28.73 -31.50
CA HIS A 98 23.42 29.05 -31.86
C HIS A 98 22.79 30.01 -30.86
N ASP A 99 21.80 29.58 -30.08
CA ASP A 99 21.06 30.42 -29.15
C ASP A 99 21.24 29.90 -27.71
N GLY A 100 21.22 30.81 -26.74
CA GLY A 100 21.33 30.48 -25.31
C GLY A 100 22.78 30.17 -24.91
N GLY A 101 23.58 31.21 -24.70
CA GLY A 101 24.96 31.04 -24.22
C GLY A 101 25.02 30.34 -22.86
N GLY A 102 24.23 30.83 -21.90
CA GLY A 102 24.06 30.20 -20.59
C GLY A 102 23.07 29.05 -20.65
N ILE A 103 21.81 29.34 -21.00
CA ILE A 103 20.71 28.37 -21.03
C ILE A 103 19.93 28.48 -22.34
N ALA A 104 19.62 27.33 -22.95
CA ALA A 104 18.68 27.24 -24.08
C ALA A 104 17.51 26.31 -23.77
N CYS A 105 16.29 26.77 -24.06
CA CYS A 105 15.03 26.06 -23.82
C CYS A 105 14.27 25.86 -25.14
N SER A 106 14.29 24.62 -25.66
CA SER A 106 13.53 24.19 -26.85
C SER A 106 12.33 23.33 -26.43
N ALA A 107 11.11 23.76 -26.76
CA ALA A 107 9.88 23.03 -26.40
C ALA A 107 9.83 22.62 -24.91
N SER A 108 10.38 23.47 -24.04
CA SER A 108 10.64 23.19 -22.64
C SER A 108 10.26 24.39 -21.77
N SER A 109 9.79 24.12 -20.56
CA SER A 109 9.28 25.11 -19.61
C SER A 109 9.98 24.95 -18.26
N PRO A 110 11.32 25.12 -18.19
CA PRO A 110 12.02 25.02 -16.92
C PRO A 110 11.64 26.14 -15.96
N VAL A 111 11.81 25.87 -14.66
CA VAL A 111 11.67 26.85 -13.59
C VAL A 111 13.06 27.13 -13.05
N ILE A 112 13.48 28.38 -13.09
CA ILE A 112 14.81 28.82 -12.70
C ILE A 112 14.69 29.77 -11.51
N THR A 113 15.32 29.43 -10.39
CA THR A 113 15.24 30.25 -9.18
C THR A 113 16.57 30.48 -8.49
N LYS A 114 16.73 31.63 -7.82
CA LYS A 114 17.88 31.94 -6.95
C LYS A 114 19.23 31.67 -7.62
N SER A 115 19.34 31.98 -8.91
CA SER A 115 20.48 31.57 -9.75
C SER A 115 21.10 32.76 -10.46
N VAL A 116 22.39 32.66 -10.75
CA VAL A 116 23.15 33.67 -11.49
C VAL A 116 23.55 33.13 -12.85
N ILE A 117 23.31 33.91 -13.90
CA ILE A 117 23.67 33.60 -15.29
C ILE A 117 24.50 34.77 -15.82
N ALA A 118 25.81 34.58 -15.97
CA ALA A 118 26.68 35.69 -16.31
C ALA A 118 27.93 35.39 -17.11
N GLY A 119 28.33 36.36 -17.93
CA GLY A 119 29.51 36.19 -18.79
C GLY A 119 29.34 35.09 -19.83
N ASP A 120 28.12 34.60 -20.03
CA ASP A 120 27.82 33.63 -21.06
C ASP A 120 27.68 34.34 -22.41
N SER A 121 28.00 33.63 -23.48
CA SER A 121 28.06 34.23 -24.81
C SER A 121 27.47 33.35 -25.89
N THR A 122 26.96 33.99 -26.94
CA THR A 122 26.45 33.26 -28.09
C THR A 122 26.60 33.99 -29.42
N ASP A 123 26.69 33.25 -30.52
CA ASP A 123 26.79 33.87 -31.85
C ASP A 123 25.42 34.30 -32.41
N TRP A 124 24.29 33.85 -31.87
CA TRP A 124 22.95 34.28 -32.30
C TRP A 124 22.23 35.03 -31.19
N ASN A 125 21.12 34.50 -30.64
CA ASN A 125 20.25 35.22 -29.72
C ASN A 125 20.33 34.65 -28.29
N GLY A 126 20.10 35.48 -27.29
CA GLY A 126 20.03 35.03 -25.89
C GLY A 126 21.40 34.69 -25.32
N GLY A 127 22.24 35.69 -25.07
CA GLY A 127 23.55 35.47 -24.44
C GLY A 127 23.43 34.74 -23.10
N GLY A 128 22.50 35.18 -22.25
CA GLY A 128 22.14 34.49 -21.01
C GLY A 128 21.16 33.33 -21.28
N ILE A 129 19.92 33.65 -21.65
CA ILE A 129 18.85 32.67 -21.87
C ILE A 129 18.21 32.84 -23.25
N ALA A 130 17.96 31.72 -23.94
CA ALA A 130 17.10 31.68 -25.13
C ALA A 130 15.95 30.68 -24.97
N CYS A 131 14.71 31.13 -25.20
CA CYS A 131 13.51 30.29 -25.19
C CYS A 131 12.89 30.24 -26.59
N PHE A 132 12.67 29.04 -27.13
CA PHE A 132 12.13 28.85 -28.47
C PHE A 132 11.25 27.59 -28.59
N ASN A 133 10.41 27.54 -29.62
CA ASN A 133 9.50 26.42 -29.93
C ASN A 133 8.45 26.13 -28.85
N ASN A 134 7.67 27.13 -28.43
CA ASN A 134 6.62 27.01 -27.39
C ASN A 134 7.16 26.71 -25.98
N SER A 135 8.28 27.33 -25.62
CA SER A 135 8.89 27.21 -24.29
C SER A 135 8.30 28.23 -23.32
N ASN A 136 7.82 27.82 -22.14
CA ASN A 136 7.17 28.71 -21.16
C ASN A 136 7.97 28.77 -19.85
N THR A 137 9.09 29.50 -19.84
CA THR A 137 10.05 29.49 -18.72
C THR A 137 9.66 30.46 -17.61
N THR A 138 9.88 30.09 -16.35
CA THR A 138 9.65 30.96 -15.19
C THR A 138 10.97 31.27 -14.48
N LEU A 139 11.24 32.55 -14.22
CA LEU A 139 12.44 33.08 -13.60
C LEU A 139 12.05 33.85 -12.32
N ILE A 140 12.54 33.40 -11.17
CA ILE A 140 12.25 34.03 -9.87
C ILE A 140 13.54 34.21 -9.07
N ASN A 141 13.87 35.43 -8.64
CA ASN A 141 15.14 35.70 -7.95
C ASN A 141 16.35 35.26 -8.78
N VAL A 142 16.43 35.71 -10.03
CA VAL A 142 17.54 35.39 -10.93
C VAL A 142 18.32 36.66 -11.23
N THR A 143 19.65 36.56 -11.31
CA THR A 143 20.50 37.66 -11.81
C THR A 143 21.10 37.26 -13.15
N ILE A 144 20.76 37.99 -14.21
CA ILE A 144 21.28 37.79 -15.57
C ILE A 144 22.12 39.00 -15.94
N ALA A 145 23.43 38.85 -16.01
CA ALA A 145 24.32 40.00 -16.19
C ALA A 145 25.57 39.71 -17.00
N ASN A 146 26.13 40.72 -17.66
CA ASN A 146 27.39 40.61 -18.40
C ASN A 146 27.39 39.55 -19.52
N ASN A 147 26.22 39.15 -20.01
CA ASN A 147 26.10 38.19 -21.10
C ASN A 147 26.19 38.89 -22.46
N PHE A 148 26.57 38.13 -23.48
CA PHE A 148 26.87 38.69 -24.79
C PHE A 148 26.26 37.87 -25.93
N CYS A 149 25.72 38.55 -26.94
CA CYS A 149 25.35 37.92 -28.21
C CYS A 149 25.68 38.80 -29.42
N ASN A 150 25.83 38.18 -30.60
CA ASN A 150 26.08 38.91 -31.86
C ASN A 150 24.79 39.34 -32.58
N MET A 151 23.62 38.79 -32.22
CA MET A 151 22.31 39.18 -32.77
C MET A 151 21.49 39.94 -31.71
N ASP A 152 20.31 39.41 -31.33
CA ASP A 152 19.34 40.08 -30.48
C ASP A 152 19.21 39.42 -29.09
N GLY A 153 18.84 40.21 -28.09
CA GLY A 153 18.57 39.76 -26.71
C GLY A 153 19.81 39.22 -26.00
N ARG A 154 20.68 40.12 -25.50
CA ARG A 154 21.92 39.70 -24.83
C ARG A 154 21.67 39.04 -23.48
N GLY A 155 20.69 39.52 -22.72
CA GLY A 155 20.22 38.85 -21.52
C GLY A 155 19.29 37.69 -21.87
N ILE A 156 18.09 38.01 -22.36
CA ILE A 156 17.04 37.03 -22.70
C ILE A 156 16.57 37.22 -24.15
N ALA A 157 16.43 36.11 -24.88
CA ALA A 157 15.71 36.06 -26.16
C ALA A 157 14.50 35.12 -26.10
N VAL A 158 13.32 35.61 -26.48
CA VAL A 158 12.06 34.86 -26.51
C VAL A 158 11.55 34.75 -27.94
N LEU A 159 11.55 33.54 -28.48
CA LEU A 159 11.34 33.26 -29.89
C LEU A 159 10.21 32.22 -30.09
N PHE A 160 9.63 32.20 -31.28
CA PHE A 160 8.70 31.16 -31.77
C PHE A 160 7.63 30.68 -30.75
N ASN A 161 6.66 31.55 -30.43
CA ASN A 161 5.51 31.25 -29.53
C ASN A 161 5.91 30.87 -28.09
N SER A 162 7.09 31.29 -27.64
CA SER A 162 7.56 31.06 -26.27
C SER A 162 7.15 32.21 -25.36
N ASN A 163 7.04 31.92 -24.06
CA ASN A 163 6.70 32.91 -23.04
C ASN A 163 7.69 32.84 -21.88
N VAL A 164 8.03 33.99 -21.31
CA VAL A 164 8.85 34.07 -20.09
C VAL A 164 8.11 34.86 -19.02
N VAL A 165 8.10 34.33 -17.80
CA VAL A 165 7.65 35.06 -16.60
C VAL A 165 8.87 35.40 -15.78
N LEU A 166 9.07 36.70 -15.50
CA LEU A 166 10.20 37.23 -14.74
C LEU A 166 9.68 37.90 -13.47
N LYS A 167 10.17 37.48 -12.30
CA LYS A 167 9.79 38.06 -11.01
C LYS A 167 11.00 38.19 -10.08
N ASN A 168 11.05 39.23 -9.25
CA ASN A 168 12.08 39.45 -8.22
C ASN A 168 13.51 39.31 -8.77
N SER A 169 13.74 39.69 -10.03
CA SER A 169 14.99 39.35 -10.74
C SER A 169 15.73 40.60 -11.20
N ILE A 170 17.03 40.47 -11.46
CA ILE A 170 17.87 41.55 -12.01
C ILE A 170 18.36 41.14 -13.39
N ILE A 171 18.18 42.01 -14.38
CA ILE A 171 18.76 41.88 -15.72
C ILE A 171 19.56 43.15 -16.00
N TRP A 172 20.90 43.03 -15.97
CA TRP A 172 21.77 44.20 -15.91
C TRP A 172 23.09 44.03 -16.66
N ASN A 173 23.53 45.07 -17.36
CA ASN A 173 24.83 45.15 -18.05
C ASN A 173 25.07 44.00 -19.04
N ASN A 174 24.03 43.52 -19.74
CA ASN A 174 24.22 42.63 -20.88
C ASN A 174 24.44 43.46 -22.16
N GLY A 175 24.00 44.72 -22.18
CA GLY A 175 24.44 45.75 -23.13
C GLY A 175 23.28 46.41 -23.84
N CYS A 176 23.34 46.54 -25.17
CA CYS A 176 22.40 47.38 -25.92
C CYS A 176 20.97 46.83 -26.04
N GLN A 177 20.72 45.58 -25.67
CA GLN A 177 19.38 44.99 -25.65
C GLN A 177 19.32 43.87 -24.61
N GLU A 178 18.76 44.16 -23.45
CA GLU A 178 18.61 43.21 -22.33
C GLU A 178 17.67 42.07 -22.70
N ILE A 179 16.52 42.40 -23.28
CA ILE A 179 15.46 41.45 -23.63
C ILE A 179 15.06 41.65 -25.08
N TYR A 180 14.94 40.55 -25.82
CA TYR A 180 14.37 40.52 -27.17
C TYR A 180 13.21 39.55 -27.25
N THR A 181 12.12 39.97 -27.88
CA THR A 181 10.96 39.13 -28.20
C THR A 181 10.73 39.11 -29.72
N SER A 182 10.59 37.94 -30.31
CA SER A 182 10.11 37.83 -31.69
C SER A 182 8.64 38.25 -31.78
N ALA A 183 8.10 38.40 -33.00
CA ALA A 183 6.70 38.80 -33.21
C ALA A 183 5.66 37.87 -32.56
N THR A 184 6.04 36.67 -32.14
CA THR A 184 5.14 35.72 -31.48
C THR A 184 5.64 35.26 -30.11
N GLY A 185 6.78 35.76 -29.63
CA GLY A 185 7.24 35.54 -28.26
C GLY A 185 6.71 36.63 -27.32
N ASP A 186 6.59 36.31 -26.03
CA ASP A 186 6.12 37.27 -25.02
C ASP A 186 6.89 37.14 -23.70
N ILE A 187 6.96 38.23 -22.95
CA ILE A 187 7.57 38.24 -21.61
C ILE A 187 6.82 39.20 -20.70
N ILE A 188 6.61 38.76 -19.46
CA ILE A 188 5.99 39.57 -18.42
C ILE A 188 6.97 39.65 -17.25
N ALA A 189 7.40 40.87 -16.93
CA ALA A 189 8.21 41.15 -15.77
C ALA A 189 7.40 41.85 -14.68
N THR A 190 7.59 41.44 -13.43
CA THR A 190 7.03 42.11 -12.24
C THR A 190 8.10 42.16 -11.16
N TYR A 191 8.11 43.22 -10.35
CA TYR A 191 9.02 43.33 -9.21
C TYR A 191 10.48 43.00 -9.57
N SER A 192 10.96 43.46 -10.73
CA SER A 192 12.27 43.11 -11.27
C SER A 192 13.01 44.35 -11.76
N ASP A 193 14.33 44.36 -11.61
CA ASP A 193 15.21 45.44 -12.07
C ASP A 193 15.76 45.09 -13.46
N ILE A 194 15.47 45.94 -14.45
CA ILE A 194 15.81 45.68 -15.86
C ILE A 194 16.38 46.93 -16.48
N GLU A 195 17.67 46.86 -16.86
CA GLU A 195 18.37 47.98 -17.50
C GLU A 195 17.70 48.37 -18.82
N ASN A 196 17.35 49.66 -18.97
CA ASN A 196 16.61 50.20 -20.11
C ASN A 196 15.22 49.55 -20.33
N GLY A 197 14.63 48.93 -19.30
CA GLY A 197 13.31 48.34 -19.39
C GLY A 197 12.17 49.37 -19.38
N THR A 198 12.42 50.60 -18.89
CA THR A 198 11.38 51.62 -18.72
C THR A 198 10.67 51.94 -20.03
N GLY A 199 9.35 51.69 -20.07
CA GLY A 199 8.49 51.99 -21.23
C GLY A 199 8.34 50.84 -22.22
N GLU A 200 9.02 49.72 -22.00
CA GLU A 200 8.79 48.48 -22.74
C GLU A 200 7.52 47.78 -22.26
N ASN A 201 6.85 47.05 -23.16
CA ASN A 201 5.56 46.41 -22.86
C ASN A 201 5.64 45.31 -21.78
N TYR A 202 6.83 44.73 -21.60
CA TYR A 202 7.08 43.69 -20.59
C TYR A 202 7.34 44.25 -19.20
N PHE A 203 7.56 45.57 -19.06
CA PHE A 203 7.92 46.24 -17.82
C PHE A 203 6.67 46.45 -16.95
N GLY A 204 6.32 45.42 -16.18
CA GLY A 204 5.09 45.37 -15.40
C GLY A 204 5.19 46.03 -14.02
N SER A 205 4.25 45.65 -13.13
CA SER A 205 4.12 46.24 -11.80
C SER A 205 5.34 45.95 -10.93
N GLY A 206 5.83 46.98 -10.24
CA GLY A 206 6.96 46.86 -9.30
C GLY A 206 8.33 46.77 -9.98
N CYS A 207 8.42 46.80 -11.31
CA CYS A 207 9.71 46.84 -11.99
C CYS A 207 10.43 48.18 -11.79
N ILE A 208 11.75 48.13 -11.70
CA ILE A 208 12.65 49.28 -11.62
C ILE A 208 13.72 49.19 -12.72
N ASP A 209 14.40 50.29 -12.97
CA ASP A 209 15.45 50.46 -13.99
C ASP A 209 16.50 51.37 -13.36
N ASP A 210 17.15 50.87 -12.31
CA ASP A 210 18.10 51.60 -11.47
C ASP A 210 19.32 50.72 -11.20
N ASN A 211 20.51 51.32 -11.14
CA ASN A 211 21.73 50.53 -10.96
C ASN A 211 21.66 49.65 -9.70
N PRO A 212 21.78 48.31 -9.82
CA PRO A 212 21.62 47.38 -8.70
C PRO A 212 22.76 47.47 -7.68
N LEU A 213 23.84 48.20 -7.96
CA LEU A 213 24.98 48.41 -7.06
C LEU A 213 25.53 47.10 -6.49
N PHE A 214 26.01 46.21 -7.36
CA PHE A 214 26.70 44.99 -6.91
C PHE A 214 28.01 45.31 -6.17
N VAL A 215 28.38 44.49 -5.17
CA VAL A 215 29.57 44.68 -4.31
C VAL A 215 30.88 44.70 -5.10
N ASP A 216 30.98 43.98 -6.22
CA ASP A 216 32.18 43.95 -7.07
C ASP A 216 31.81 43.98 -8.55
N ALA A 217 31.52 45.18 -9.07
CA ALA A 217 31.26 45.43 -10.49
C ALA A 217 32.38 46.23 -11.17
N ASP A 218 33.65 46.00 -10.78
CA ASP A 218 34.78 46.58 -11.53
C ASP A 218 35.09 45.71 -12.76
N ALA A 219 34.72 46.21 -13.92
CA ALA A 219 34.76 45.53 -15.23
C ALA A 219 36.17 45.20 -15.78
N ASP A 220 37.24 45.32 -14.97
CA ASP A 220 38.63 45.25 -15.44
C ASP A 220 39.48 44.09 -14.83
N THR A 221 38.91 43.23 -13.98
CA THR A 221 39.58 42.00 -13.53
C THR A 221 38.97 40.74 -14.12
N VAL A 222 39.53 40.32 -15.26
CA VAL A 222 39.35 38.99 -15.83
C VAL A 222 39.85 37.93 -14.83
N ALA A 223 38.95 37.35 -14.02
CA ALA A 223 39.04 35.96 -13.54
C ALA A 223 37.89 35.57 -12.55
N ILE A 224 36.91 34.84 -13.08
CA ILE A 224 36.21 33.69 -12.46
C ILE A 224 35.18 33.94 -11.33
N ASN A 225 35.17 35.07 -10.62
CA ASN A 225 34.24 35.26 -9.50
C ASN A 225 33.28 36.44 -9.73
N TYR A 226 32.20 36.23 -10.49
CA TYR A 226 31.14 37.22 -10.55
C TYR A 226 30.40 37.24 -9.20
N VAL A 227 30.59 38.29 -8.41
CA VAL A 227 29.94 38.49 -7.10
C VAL A 227 28.78 39.46 -7.28
N TYR A 228 27.55 38.94 -7.30
CA TYR A 228 26.32 39.75 -7.47
C TYR A 228 25.58 40.02 -6.16
N ASN A 229 26.29 39.98 -5.03
CA ASN A 229 25.74 40.48 -3.77
C ASN A 229 25.47 41.98 -3.89
N LEU A 230 24.37 42.45 -3.31
CA LEU A 230 23.99 43.86 -3.31
C LEU A 230 24.82 44.67 -2.30
N GLN A 231 25.19 45.90 -2.65
CA GLN A 231 25.71 46.86 -1.69
C GLN A 231 24.58 47.37 -0.78
N THR A 232 24.93 47.82 0.42
CA THR A 232 24.00 48.31 1.46
C THR A 232 23.04 49.44 1.02
N THR A 233 23.32 50.09 -0.10
CA THR A 233 22.55 51.21 -0.67
C THR A 233 21.87 50.86 -1.99
N SER A 234 21.84 49.58 -2.34
CA SER A 234 21.22 49.11 -3.57
C SER A 234 19.72 49.42 -3.60
N PRO A 235 19.18 49.87 -4.75
CA PRO A 235 17.73 50.06 -4.92
C PRO A 235 16.96 48.74 -4.99
N CYS A 236 17.66 47.60 -5.13
CA CYS A 236 17.07 46.28 -5.22
C CYS A 236 16.75 45.65 -3.86
N ILE A 237 17.22 46.26 -2.77
CA ILE A 237 16.97 45.79 -1.40
C ILE A 237 15.53 46.12 -1.01
N ASP A 238 14.79 45.14 -0.49
CA ASP A 238 13.39 45.18 -0.07
C ASP A 238 12.41 45.67 -1.16
N ALA A 239 12.80 45.54 -2.43
CA ALA A 239 12.08 46.14 -3.56
C ALA A 239 11.24 45.13 -4.37
N GLY A 240 11.36 43.84 -4.08
CA GLY A 240 10.66 42.75 -4.75
C GLY A 240 9.17 42.64 -4.39
N ASP A 241 8.57 41.50 -4.72
CA ASP A 241 7.15 41.21 -4.48
C ASP A 241 6.84 41.28 -2.97
N PRO A 242 5.89 42.12 -2.53
CA PRO A 242 5.57 42.32 -1.11
C PRO A 242 4.77 41.18 -0.49
N ASP A 243 4.41 40.14 -1.26
CA ASP A 243 3.80 38.93 -0.71
C ASP A 243 4.79 38.23 0.24
N PRO A 244 4.42 38.00 1.52
CA PRO A 244 5.28 37.33 2.50
C PRO A 244 5.83 35.97 2.07
N LEU A 245 5.20 35.31 1.10
CA LEU A 245 5.71 34.08 0.49
C LEU A 245 7.11 34.25 -0.13
N TYR A 246 7.46 35.46 -0.58
CA TYR A 246 8.73 35.75 -1.23
C TYR A 246 9.77 36.40 -0.33
N ASN A 247 9.44 36.69 0.94
CA ASN A 247 10.34 37.39 1.85
C ASN A 247 11.73 36.72 1.94
N ASP A 248 12.73 37.56 2.19
CA ASP A 248 14.10 37.13 2.36
C ASP A 248 14.30 36.36 3.67
N ILE A 249 15.49 35.78 3.84
CA ILE A 249 15.78 34.87 4.97
C ILE A 249 15.79 35.59 6.34
N ASP A 250 15.96 36.90 6.34
CA ASP A 250 15.81 37.79 7.51
C ASP A 250 14.36 38.27 7.70
N GLY A 251 13.45 37.92 6.79
CA GLY A 251 12.02 38.18 6.86
C GLY A 251 11.59 39.51 6.27
N THR A 252 12.51 40.26 5.66
CA THR A 252 12.15 41.49 4.96
C THR A 252 11.50 41.19 3.61
N VAL A 253 10.93 42.21 2.98
CA VAL A 253 10.36 42.08 1.62
C VAL A 253 11.45 41.54 0.70
N ALA A 254 11.10 40.67 -0.24
CA ALA A 254 12.05 40.03 -1.14
C ALA A 254 13.01 41.05 -1.79
N ASP A 255 14.30 40.78 -1.78
CA ASP A 255 15.23 41.50 -2.64
C ASP A 255 15.07 41.06 -4.10
N MET A 256 15.33 41.99 -5.03
CA MET A 256 15.47 41.62 -6.43
C MET A 256 16.84 40.98 -6.68
N GLY A 257 16.86 39.89 -7.44
CA GLY A 257 18.06 39.18 -7.86
C GLY A 257 18.29 37.84 -7.15
N ALA A 258 19.44 37.23 -7.42
CA ALA A 258 19.79 35.89 -6.95
C ALA A 258 20.18 35.80 -5.47
N TYR A 259 20.64 36.91 -4.89
CA TYR A 259 21.08 37.00 -3.50
C TYR A 259 20.30 38.07 -2.78
N SER A 260 19.82 37.72 -1.59
CA SER A 260 19.28 38.66 -0.61
C SER A 260 20.40 39.35 0.15
N TYR A 261 20.22 40.63 0.43
CA TYR A 261 21.06 41.42 1.31
C TYR A 261 20.64 41.18 2.75
N LEU A 262 21.48 40.47 3.51
CA LEU A 262 21.17 40.14 4.89
C LEU A 262 21.21 41.38 5.79
N GLN A 263 20.04 41.81 6.24
CA GLN A 263 19.89 42.80 7.28
C GLN A 263 20.16 42.17 8.67
N SER A 264 20.64 42.99 9.61
CA SER A 264 20.84 42.52 10.99
C SER A 264 19.50 42.04 11.55
N GLY A 265 19.48 40.90 12.24
CA GLY A 265 18.20 40.33 12.65
C GLY A 265 18.25 39.17 13.64
N ILE A 266 17.08 38.66 13.97
CA ILE A 266 16.86 37.47 14.82
C ILE A 266 16.00 36.49 14.05
N ARG A 267 16.31 35.20 14.12
CA ARG A 267 15.44 34.13 13.61
C ARG A 267 15.22 33.03 14.63
N GLY A 268 14.11 32.32 14.49
CA GLY A 268 13.81 31.13 15.29
C GLY A 268 12.71 30.30 14.66
N LYS A 269 12.27 29.28 15.38
CA LYS A 269 11.23 28.37 14.94
C LYS A 269 10.22 28.10 16.05
N VAL A 270 8.98 27.91 15.66
CA VAL A 270 7.92 27.34 16.50
C VAL A 270 7.57 25.96 15.96
N ILE A 271 7.47 24.99 16.86
CA ILE A 271 7.09 23.62 16.51
C ILE A 271 5.93 23.13 17.36
N LEU A 272 5.14 22.23 16.80
CA LEU A 272 4.06 21.54 17.50
C LEU A 272 4.65 20.44 18.38
N GLY A 273 4.23 20.40 19.65
CA GLY A 273 4.51 19.29 20.55
C GLY A 273 3.78 18.02 20.14
N THR A 274 4.21 16.89 20.67
CA THR A 274 3.73 15.55 20.27
C THR A 274 2.24 15.32 20.51
N ASP A 275 1.63 16.07 21.42
CA ASP A 275 0.25 15.92 21.84
C ASP A 275 -0.67 17.05 21.35
N CYS A 276 -0.20 17.88 20.41
CA CYS A 276 -1.04 18.89 19.75
C CYS A 276 -2.04 18.21 18.80
N ASN A 277 -3.31 18.63 18.85
CA ASN A 277 -4.34 18.17 17.92
C ASN A 277 -4.28 18.95 16.59
N GLU A 278 -5.06 18.51 15.59
CA GLU A 278 -5.14 19.15 14.27
C GLU A 278 -5.67 20.60 14.29
N SER A 279 -6.16 21.09 15.43
CA SER A 279 -6.71 22.44 15.60
C SER A 279 -5.67 23.49 15.98
N VAL A 280 -4.38 23.12 16.10
CA VAL A 280 -3.28 24.05 16.35
C VAL A 280 -2.62 24.42 15.02
N HIS A 281 -2.73 25.69 14.62
CA HIS A 281 -2.13 26.19 13.40
C HIS A 281 -0.99 27.17 13.72
N LEU A 282 0.16 27.01 13.05
CA LEU A 282 1.34 27.84 13.29
C LEU A 282 1.12 29.31 12.90
N GLU A 283 0.22 29.58 11.96
CA GLU A 283 -0.20 30.93 11.56
C GLU A 283 -0.91 31.72 12.67
N ASP A 284 -1.45 31.06 13.69
CA ASP A 284 -2.10 31.71 14.84
C ASP A 284 -1.10 32.15 15.94
N VAL A 285 0.20 31.91 15.71
CA VAL A 285 1.27 32.22 16.65
C VAL A 285 1.93 33.54 16.28
N GLU A 286 1.71 34.53 17.13
CA GLU A 286 2.36 35.84 17.08
C GLU A 286 3.65 35.79 17.91
N ILE A 287 4.78 36.08 17.27
CA ILE A 287 6.05 36.28 17.95
C ILE A 287 6.22 37.75 18.23
N ILE A 288 6.50 38.09 19.48
CA ILE A 288 6.67 39.46 19.93
C ILE A 288 8.15 39.70 20.23
N LEU A 289 8.68 40.76 19.64
CA LEU A 289 10.04 41.24 19.90
C LEU A 289 10.03 42.43 20.86
N LYS A 290 10.91 42.35 21.85
CA LYS A 290 11.06 43.36 22.89
C LYS A 290 12.50 43.84 23.00
N ASP A 291 12.70 45.14 22.90
CA ASP A 291 14.01 45.75 23.13
C ASP A 291 14.33 45.75 24.64
N MET A 292 15.46 45.13 25.02
CA MET A 292 15.88 45.06 26.42
C MET A 292 16.35 46.41 26.98
N ALA A 293 16.81 47.34 26.14
CA ALA A 293 17.27 48.65 26.58
C ALA A 293 16.11 49.57 26.98
N THR A 294 15.03 49.56 26.20
CA THR A 294 13.84 50.41 26.41
C THR A 294 12.72 49.67 27.16
N ASN A 295 12.78 48.34 27.26
CA ASN A 295 11.77 47.47 27.85
C ASN A 295 10.39 47.61 27.19
N THR A 296 10.37 47.93 25.89
CA THR A 296 9.15 48.06 25.08
C THR A 296 9.07 46.98 24.02
N ASP A 297 7.86 46.47 23.77
CA ASP A 297 7.58 45.63 22.60
C ASP A 297 7.72 46.55 21.37
N ILE A 298 8.60 46.19 20.43
CA ILE A 298 8.99 47.04 19.29
C ILE A 298 8.49 46.52 17.95
N ASP A 299 8.26 45.21 17.85
CA ASP A 299 7.79 44.57 16.63
C ASP A 299 7.11 43.23 16.93
N SER A 300 6.35 42.71 15.97
CA SER A 300 5.71 41.40 16.05
C SER A 300 5.51 40.79 14.66
N VAL A 301 5.75 39.49 14.52
CA VAL A 301 5.54 38.74 13.27
C VAL A 301 4.75 37.46 13.52
N PHE A 302 4.01 37.02 12.52
CA PHE A 302 3.40 35.68 12.53
C PHE A 302 4.38 34.64 11.99
N CYS A 303 4.27 33.41 12.50
CA CYS A 303 5.10 32.32 12.02
C CYS A 303 4.65 31.86 10.63
N ASN A 304 5.59 31.38 9.82
CA ASN A 304 5.26 30.74 8.55
C ASN A 304 4.39 29.49 8.82
N PRO A 305 3.24 29.33 8.14
CA PRO A 305 2.30 28.23 8.40
C PRO A 305 2.88 26.84 8.06
N GLU A 306 3.78 26.76 7.07
CA GLU A 306 4.34 25.48 6.60
C GLU A 306 5.58 25.08 7.39
N THR A 307 6.44 26.03 7.71
CA THR A 307 7.76 25.75 8.29
C THR A 307 7.85 26.06 9.79
N GLY A 308 6.94 26.89 10.32
CA GLY A 308 7.01 27.41 11.69
C GLY A 308 8.14 28.41 11.92
N SER A 309 8.86 28.82 10.87
CA SER A 309 9.96 29.78 11.00
C SER A 309 9.45 31.21 11.14
N PHE A 310 10.22 32.03 11.85
CA PHE A 310 10.02 33.48 11.92
C PHE A 310 11.36 34.20 11.96
N SER A 311 11.34 35.48 11.60
CA SER A 311 12.50 36.36 11.70
C SER A 311 12.10 37.83 11.89
N PHE A 312 13.03 38.60 12.46
CA PHE A 312 12.93 40.04 12.64
C PHE A 312 14.19 40.70 12.07
N ALA A 313 14.03 41.72 11.23
CA ALA A 313 15.11 42.63 10.91
C ALA A 313 15.19 43.72 11.98
N VAL A 314 16.31 43.80 12.70
CA VAL A 314 16.52 44.76 13.79
C VAL A 314 17.95 45.27 13.85
N GLU A 315 18.07 46.51 14.30
CA GLU A 315 19.37 47.13 14.58
C GLU A 315 20.19 46.31 15.60
N PRO A 316 21.53 46.41 15.58
CA PRO A 316 22.38 45.73 16.54
C PRO A 316 22.01 46.08 17.98
N GLY A 317 21.81 45.07 18.81
CA GLY A 317 21.22 45.26 20.14
C GLY A 317 20.90 43.98 20.88
N SER A 318 20.22 44.16 22.01
CA SER A 318 19.83 43.10 22.93
C SER A 318 18.31 43.03 22.99
N TYR A 319 17.75 41.87 22.65
CA TYR A 319 16.31 41.69 22.53
C TYR A 319 15.82 40.46 23.30
N ASN A 320 14.54 40.48 23.68
CA ASN A 320 13.81 39.30 24.12
C ASN A 320 12.73 38.96 23.09
N VAL A 321 12.59 37.67 22.81
CA VAL A 321 11.60 37.11 21.90
C VAL A 321 10.66 36.23 22.71
N LYS A 322 9.35 36.46 22.59
CA LYS A 322 8.31 35.65 23.26
C LYS A 322 7.21 35.28 22.26
N PRO A 323 6.82 33.99 22.16
CA PRO A 323 5.65 33.60 21.41
C PRO A 323 4.36 33.90 22.20
N LYS A 324 3.27 34.12 21.48
CA LYS A 324 1.94 34.32 22.03
C LYS A 324 0.91 33.69 21.09
N TYR A 325 0.04 32.86 21.66
CA TYR A 325 -1.09 32.29 20.94
C TYR A 325 -2.26 33.28 21.00
N ILE A 326 -2.86 33.65 19.87
CA ILE A 326 -3.91 34.69 19.84
C ILE A 326 -5.29 34.17 20.23
N ILE A 327 -5.60 32.90 19.94
CA ILE A 327 -6.99 32.38 19.92
C ILE A 327 -7.24 31.27 20.97
N ASN A 328 -6.21 30.77 21.68
CA ASN A 328 -6.32 29.52 22.43
C ASN A 328 -5.51 29.51 23.73
N ASP A 329 -6.20 29.69 24.85
CA ASP A 329 -5.64 29.61 26.20
C ASP A 329 -5.39 28.15 26.65
N MET A 330 -5.69 27.14 25.82
CA MET A 330 -5.52 25.71 26.13
C MET A 330 -4.10 25.18 25.85
N TYR A 331 -3.17 26.05 25.42
CA TYR A 331 -1.80 25.67 25.08
C TYR A 331 -0.77 26.57 25.76
N SER A 332 0.45 26.06 25.94
CA SER A 332 1.57 26.79 26.51
C SER A 332 2.84 26.59 25.69
N PHE A 333 3.76 27.56 25.75
CA PHE A 333 5.04 27.50 25.06
C PHE A 333 6.17 27.12 26.02
N ASN A 334 7.06 26.24 25.56
CA ASN A 334 8.31 25.93 26.24
C ASN A 334 9.50 26.00 25.26
N PRO A 335 10.49 26.89 25.46
CA PRO A 335 10.51 27.95 26.48
C PRO A 335 9.44 29.03 26.22
N PHE A 336 9.13 29.88 27.21
CA PHE A 336 8.16 30.97 27.04
C PHE A 336 8.78 32.29 26.54
N GLU A 337 10.08 32.50 26.75
CA GLU A 337 10.82 33.69 26.34
C GLU A 337 12.29 33.32 26.15
N GLN A 338 12.95 33.91 25.14
CA GLN A 338 14.37 33.73 24.87
C GLN A 338 15.04 35.09 24.62
N SER A 339 16.31 35.21 24.99
CA SER A 339 17.10 36.42 24.75
C SER A 339 18.01 36.26 23.55
N ALA A 340 18.14 37.31 22.74
CA ALA A 340 19.01 37.36 21.57
C ALA A 340 19.92 38.60 21.60
N PHE A 341 21.16 38.43 21.16
CA PHE A 341 22.10 39.53 20.94
C PHE A 341 22.43 39.63 19.45
N VAL A 342 22.11 40.75 18.84
CA VAL A 342 22.25 40.99 17.40
C VAL A 342 23.44 41.88 17.15
N VAL A 343 24.29 41.47 16.22
CA VAL A 343 25.45 42.24 15.75
C VAL A 343 25.17 42.75 14.34
N GLU A 344 25.79 43.87 13.96
CA GLU A 344 25.65 44.46 12.63
C GLU A 344 25.97 43.47 11.51
N GLY A 345 25.05 43.35 10.55
CA GLY A 345 25.14 42.45 9.39
C GLY A 345 25.06 40.97 9.75
N SER A 346 24.41 40.62 10.87
CA SER A 346 24.28 39.22 11.31
C SER A 346 22.84 38.83 11.65
N LEU A 347 22.51 37.57 11.36
CA LEU A 347 21.25 36.96 11.74
C LEU A 347 21.48 36.03 12.94
N THR A 348 21.04 36.46 14.12
CA THR A 348 21.16 35.68 15.35
C THR A 348 20.07 34.61 15.38
N THR A 349 20.45 33.35 15.43
CA THR A 349 19.50 32.23 15.60
C THR A 349 19.25 32.01 17.09
N LEU A 350 17.99 31.85 17.50
CA LEU A 350 17.67 31.46 18.88
C LEU A 350 18.20 30.06 19.20
N ASP A 351 18.59 29.85 20.47
CA ASP A 351 19.25 28.62 20.91
C ASP A 351 18.28 27.42 20.93
N ASP A 352 17.01 27.64 21.26
CA ASP A 352 15.96 26.61 21.33
C ASP A 352 14.76 26.96 20.43
N ASP A 353 14.07 25.93 19.93
CA ASP A 353 12.78 26.10 19.26
C ASP A 353 11.67 26.34 20.31
N PHE A 354 10.70 27.19 19.99
CA PHE A 354 9.49 27.34 20.81
C PHE A 354 8.54 26.17 20.58
N VAL A 355 8.30 25.34 21.60
CA VAL A 355 7.40 24.18 21.48
C VAL A 355 6.02 24.49 22.04
N ILE A 356 4.98 24.34 21.23
CA ILE A 356 3.58 24.44 21.66
C ILE A 356 3.18 23.12 22.31
N ASN A 357 2.67 23.14 23.54
CA ASN A 357 2.18 21.95 24.23
C ASN A 357 0.77 22.18 24.78
N PRO A 358 -0.14 21.19 24.71
CA PRO A 358 -1.45 21.29 25.35
C PRO A 358 -1.31 21.45 26.86
N LEU A 359 -2.25 22.15 27.49
CA LEU A 359 -2.35 22.19 28.94
C LEU A 359 -2.69 20.78 29.50
N PRO A 360 -2.20 20.43 30.70
CA PRO A 360 -2.52 19.16 31.33
C PRO A 360 -4.04 18.93 31.46
N ARG A 361 -4.51 17.70 31.18
CA ARG A 361 -5.92 17.32 31.35
C ARG A 361 -6.40 17.50 32.79
N GLY A 362 -7.65 17.89 32.98
CA GLY A 362 -8.36 17.85 34.26
C GLY A 362 -9.23 16.60 34.39
N LEU A 363 -9.87 16.41 35.54
CA LEU A 363 -10.70 15.25 35.86
C LEU A 363 -12.12 15.69 36.25
N ILE A 364 -13.14 15.22 35.54
CA ILE A 364 -14.54 15.37 35.91
C ILE A 364 -14.98 14.13 36.70
N MET A 365 -15.67 14.33 37.82
CA MET A 365 -16.23 13.25 38.64
C MET A 365 -17.69 13.51 39.00
N GLY A 366 -18.48 12.43 39.02
CA GLY A 366 -19.89 12.47 39.42
C GLY A 366 -20.48 11.08 39.58
N LYS A 367 -21.77 11.03 39.89
CA LYS A 367 -22.55 9.81 40.15
C LYS A 367 -23.62 9.60 39.10
N VAL A 368 -24.04 8.35 38.95
CA VAL A 368 -25.12 7.97 38.02
C VAL A 368 -26.16 7.14 38.74
N VAL A 369 -27.43 7.44 38.48
CA VAL A 369 -28.60 6.72 39.00
C VAL A 369 -29.60 6.47 37.87
N LEU A 370 -30.14 5.25 37.79
CA LEU A 370 -31.25 4.93 36.88
C LEU A 370 -32.56 4.81 37.66
N THR A 371 -33.67 5.27 37.08
CA THR A 371 -35.01 5.11 37.70
C THR A 371 -35.77 3.86 37.19
N GLY A 372 -35.14 3.06 36.32
CA GLY A 372 -35.69 1.82 35.73
C GLY A 372 -34.84 0.56 36.01
N VAL A 373 -34.98 -0.47 35.17
CA VAL A 373 -34.30 -1.78 35.31
C VAL A 373 -32.95 -1.87 34.58
N GLY A 374 -32.40 -0.73 34.14
CA GLY A 374 -31.11 -0.68 33.45
C GLY A 374 -29.94 -0.86 34.41
N ASN A 375 -28.74 -0.95 33.87
CA ASN A 375 -27.50 -1.11 34.62
C ASN A 375 -26.65 0.16 34.53
N GLU A 376 -26.29 0.75 35.66
CA GLU A 376 -25.52 1.99 35.73
C GLU A 376 -24.13 1.89 35.10
N THR A 377 -23.52 0.70 35.05
CA THR A 377 -22.20 0.53 34.41
C THR A 377 -22.24 0.66 32.89
N ASP A 378 -23.43 0.50 32.30
CA ASP A 378 -23.63 0.56 30.85
C ASP A 378 -23.93 1.99 30.37
N VAL A 379 -24.11 2.93 31.32
CA VAL A 379 -24.26 4.35 31.01
C VAL A 379 -22.94 4.86 30.44
N LEU A 380 -23.01 5.50 29.28
CA LEU A 380 -21.86 6.15 28.66
C LEU A 380 -21.86 7.62 29.05
N ILE A 381 -20.79 8.05 29.73
CA ILE A 381 -20.54 9.46 30.03
C ILE A 381 -19.55 10.01 29.02
N THR A 382 -19.90 11.10 28.35
CA THR A 382 -19.08 11.74 27.32
C THR A 382 -18.87 13.22 27.61
N ALA A 383 -17.70 13.72 27.26
CA ALA A 383 -17.40 15.14 27.15
C ALA A 383 -16.35 15.32 26.05
N SER A 384 -16.70 16.03 24.97
CA SER A 384 -15.88 16.09 23.76
C SER A 384 -15.56 14.69 23.21
N SER A 385 -14.31 14.39 22.88
CA SER A 385 -13.82 13.08 22.43
C SER A 385 -13.54 12.07 23.56
N SER A 386 -13.71 12.48 24.82
CA SER A 386 -13.42 11.62 25.98
C SER A 386 -14.70 10.94 26.47
N SER A 387 -14.59 9.65 26.82
CA SER A 387 -15.69 8.88 27.38
C SER A 387 -15.25 7.98 28.53
N THR A 388 -16.19 7.62 29.40
CA THR A 388 -15.97 6.70 30.51
C THR A 388 -17.28 6.00 30.90
N HIS A 389 -17.18 4.94 31.70
CA HIS A 389 -18.30 4.22 32.28
C HIS A 389 -18.28 4.32 33.81
N PRO A 390 -19.44 4.43 34.48
CA PRO A 390 -19.51 4.39 35.93
C PRO A 390 -19.05 3.04 36.50
N TYR A 391 -18.42 3.07 37.67
CA TYR A 391 -17.99 1.90 38.43
C TYR A 391 -18.60 1.88 39.83
N PRO A 392 -18.86 0.69 40.40
CA PRO A 392 -19.50 0.55 41.70
C PRO A 392 -18.56 0.95 42.85
N VAL A 393 -19.08 1.73 43.80
CA VAL A 393 -18.40 2.07 45.05
C VAL A 393 -19.03 1.32 46.21
N TYR A 394 -18.23 0.58 46.98
CA TYR A 394 -18.69 -0.22 48.12
C TYR A 394 -18.30 0.42 49.45
N ASP A 395 -19.09 0.16 50.50
CA ASP A 395 -18.71 0.48 51.86
C ASP A 395 -17.60 -0.46 52.38
N GLY A 396 -17.01 -0.13 53.55
CA GLY A 396 -15.98 -0.96 54.18
C GLY A 396 -16.45 -2.37 54.61
N GLY A 397 -17.74 -2.70 54.43
CA GLY A 397 -18.34 -4.00 54.66
C GLY A 397 -18.73 -4.76 53.38
N GLY A 398 -18.48 -4.20 52.19
CA GLY A 398 -18.78 -4.81 50.89
C GLY A 398 -20.19 -4.55 50.35
N SER A 399 -20.96 -3.63 50.93
CA SER A 399 -22.28 -3.25 50.42
C SER A 399 -22.14 -2.13 49.38
N LEU A 400 -22.82 -2.26 48.24
CA LEU A 400 -22.84 -1.23 47.19
C LEU A 400 -23.48 0.06 47.72
N LEU A 401 -22.80 1.20 47.53
CA LEU A 401 -23.28 2.53 47.93
C LEU A 401 -23.88 3.31 46.76
N TYR A 402 -23.12 3.46 45.67
CA TYR A 402 -23.51 4.17 44.45
C TYR A 402 -22.55 3.81 43.30
N TYR A 403 -22.89 4.23 42.08
CA TYR A 403 -21.99 4.19 40.92
C TYR A 403 -21.41 5.59 40.69
N GLU A 404 -20.09 5.67 40.52
CA GLU A 404 -19.38 6.92 40.22
C GLU A 404 -18.56 6.79 38.95
N TYR A 405 -18.30 7.90 38.28
CA TYR A 405 -17.42 7.93 37.11
C TYR A 405 -16.30 8.96 37.29
N ALA A 406 -15.21 8.74 36.55
CA ALA A 406 -14.06 9.61 36.50
C ALA A 406 -13.65 9.78 35.03
N LEU A 407 -13.77 11.01 34.51
CA LEU A 407 -13.55 11.33 33.10
C LEU A 407 -12.41 12.35 32.95
N TYR A 408 -11.32 11.96 32.30
CA TYR A 408 -10.22 12.88 32.00
C TYR A 408 -10.54 13.68 30.75
N VAL A 409 -10.56 15.01 30.86
CA VAL A 409 -10.91 15.92 29.76
C VAL A 409 -9.87 17.02 29.68
N GLU A 410 -9.63 17.54 28.48
CA GLU A 410 -8.81 18.74 28.28
C GLU A 410 -9.33 19.91 29.11
N SER A 411 -8.43 20.81 29.55
CA SER A 411 -8.86 21.99 30.29
C SER A 411 -9.69 22.91 29.40
N GLY A 412 -10.87 23.30 29.86
CA GLY A 412 -11.84 24.02 29.04
C GLY A 412 -13.21 24.07 29.71
N THR A 413 -14.24 24.39 28.95
CA THR A 413 -15.64 24.32 29.38
C THR A 413 -16.36 23.33 28.47
N TRP A 414 -17.00 22.32 29.04
CA TRP A 414 -17.53 21.18 28.30
C TRP A 414 -18.95 20.84 28.70
N ASP A 415 -19.76 20.47 27.73
CA ASP A 415 -21.03 19.80 27.98
C ASP A 415 -20.75 18.33 28.27
N VAL A 416 -21.22 17.86 29.42
CA VAL A 416 -21.08 16.46 29.83
C VAL A 416 -22.43 15.79 29.62
N GLU A 417 -22.46 14.74 28.82
CA GLU A 417 -23.68 13.99 28.50
C GLU A 417 -23.63 12.58 29.10
N ALA A 418 -24.75 12.14 29.68
CA ALA A 418 -25.00 10.77 30.07
C ALA A 418 -26.06 10.16 29.16
N THR A 419 -25.68 9.05 28.50
CA THR A 419 -26.56 8.34 27.57
C THR A 419 -26.67 6.87 27.96
N LEU A 420 -27.88 6.33 27.80
CA LEU A 420 -28.17 4.91 27.92
C LEU A 420 -29.36 4.60 27.02
N GLU A 421 -29.28 3.49 26.29
CA GLU A 421 -30.36 3.05 25.40
C GLU A 421 -31.68 2.88 26.17
N TYR A 422 -32.80 3.32 25.58
CA TYR A 422 -34.15 3.33 26.18
C TYR A 422 -34.37 4.31 27.35
N TYR A 423 -33.37 5.11 27.70
CA TYR A 423 -33.49 6.21 28.66
C TYR A 423 -33.43 7.57 27.97
N GLN A 424 -34.03 8.59 28.58
CA GLN A 424 -33.85 9.99 28.18
C GLN A 424 -32.43 10.42 28.55
N SER A 425 -31.63 10.88 27.57
CA SER A 425 -30.30 11.42 27.85
C SER A 425 -30.38 12.69 28.69
N GLN A 426 -29.34 12.94 29.47
CA GLN A 426 -29.17 14.17 30.24
C GLN A 426 -27.83 14.80 29.90
N THR A 427 -27.84 16.11 29.74
CA THR A 427 -26.64 16.93 29.50
C THR A 427 -26.53 17.96 30.61
N ILE A 428 -25.34 18.07 31.21
CA ILE A 428 -24.96 19.18 32.07
C ILE A 428 -24.06 20.08 31.24
N GLU A 429 -24.59 21.24 30.87
CA GLU A 429 -23.89 22.22 30.04
C GLU A 429 -22.85 23.02 30.85
N ASP A 430 -21.84 23.53 30.16
CA ASP A 430 -20.86 24.47 30.68
C ASP A 430 -20.02 24.01 31.91
N VAL A 431 -19.59 22.74 31.95
CA VAL A 431 -18.76 22.22 33.06
C VAL A 431 -17.30 22.71 32.92
N PRO A 432 -16.76 23.50 33.88
CA PRO A 432 -15.39 23.99 33.80
C PRO A 432 -14.38 22.93 34.24
N VAL A 433 -13.33 22.74 33.45
CA VAL A 433 -12.22 21.81 33.70
C VAL A 433 -10.91 22.60 33.74
N PHE A 434 -10.24 22.61 34.88
CA PHE A 434 -8.97 23.31 35.04
C PHE A 434 -7.78 22.36 34.87
N PRO A 435 -6.61 22.84 34.39
CA PRO A 435 -5.45 22.00 34.18
C PRO A 435 -5.01 21.28 35.46
N ALA A 436 -4.88 19.95 35.40
CA ALA A 436 -4.52 19.09 36.52
C ALA A 436 -5.40 19.24 37.79
N ALA A 437 -6.66 19.66 37.64
CA ALA A 437 -7.62 19.80 38.74
C ALA A 437 -8.80 18.82 38.63
N ILE A 438 -9.55 18.66 39.72
CA ILE A 438 -10.77 17.85 39.78
C ILE A 438 -11.99 18.76 39.82
N THR A 439 -12.95 18.51 38.93
CA THR A 439 -14.30 19.09 38.93
C THR A 439 -15.28 18.01 39.36
N SER A 440 -15.80 18.11 40.59
CA SER A 440 -16.70 17.12 41.20
C SER A 440 -18.18 17.51 41.10
N ASP A 441 -19.05 16.59 41.52
CA ASP A 441 -20.50 16.78 41.70
C ASP A 441 -21.31 16.95 40.40
N ILE A 442 -20.83 16.34 39.30
CA ILE A 442 -21.52 16.30 38.00
C ILE A 442 -22.38 15.03 37.91
N ASP A 443 -23.50 15.01 38.64
CA ASP A 443 -24.34 13.81 38.82
C ASP A 443 -25.50 13.71 37.81
N PHE A 444 -25.84 12.49 37.37
CA PHE A 444 -26.91 12.19 36.41
C PHE A 444 -28.00 11.26 36.98
N VAL A 445 -29.25 11.48 36.56
CA VAL A 445 -30.41 10.61 36.87
C VAL A 445 -31.23 10.35 35.61
N LEU A 446 -31.17 9.16 35.02
CA LEU A 446 -31.86 8.88 33.74
C LEU A 446 -33.22 8.18 33.95
N ASP A 447 -34.23 8.59 33.18
CA ASP A 447 -35.60 8.04 33.17
C ASP A 447 -35.93 7.26 31.86
N PRO A 448 -36.73 6.15 31.90
CA PRO A 448 -37.16 5.43 30.69
C PRO A 448 -38.03 6.27 29.74
N ALA A 449 -37.83 6.14 28.43
CA ALA A 449 -38.56 6.88 27.40
C ALA A 449 -39.79 6.12 26.83
N VAL A 450 -40.92 6.80 26.53
CA VAL A 450 -42.12 6.21 25.90
C VAL A 450 -42.49 6.94 24.61
N TYR A 451 -42.37 6.27 23.45
CA TYR A 451 -42.69 6.81 22.13
C TYR A 451 -43.29 5.73 21.22
N PRO A 452 -44.20 6.02 20.27
CA PRO A 452 -44.64 5.04 19.27
C PRO A 452 -43.57 4.85 18.19
N GLY A 453 -43.51 3.68 17.54
CA GLY A 453 -42.70 3.42 16.35
C GLY A 453 -43.37 2.40 15.43
N TYR A 454 -42.74 2.09 14.30
CA TYR A 454 -43.33 1.25 13.26
C TYR A 454 -42.40 0.10 12.89
N ILE A 455 -42.98 -1.06 12.58
CA ILE A 455 -42.28 -2.22 12.03
C ILE A 455 -42.83 -2.48 10.63
N GLN A 456 -41.96 -2.58 9.64
CA GLN A 456 -42.31 -2.86 8.26
C GLN A 456 -41.54 -4.08 7.75
N GLY A 457 -42.24 -4.91 6.99
CA GLY A 457 -41.62 -6.02 6.27
C GLY A 457 -42.58 -6.68 5.31
N LYS A 458 -42.21 -7.87 4.84
CA LYS A 458 -42.94 -8.62 3.84
C LYS A 458 -43.21 -10.06 4.30
N ILE A 459 -44.44 -10.49 4.12
CA ILE A 459 -44.86 -11.88 4.30
C ILE A 459 -44.68 -12.67 3.01
N THR A 460 -44.00 -13.81 3.12
CA THR A 460 -43.88 -14.82 2.06
C THR A 460 -44.49 -16.13 2.52
N LEU A 461 -45.32 -16.76 1.69
CA LEU A 461 -45.84 -18.11 1.95
C LEU A 461 -45.10 -19.11 1.07
N LYS A 462 -44.63 -20.21 1.65
CA LYS A 462 -43.95 -21.30 0.93
C LYS A 462 -44.68 -22.64 1.11
N ASN A 463 -44.61 -23.46 0.07
CA ASN A 463 -45.09 -24.86 0.04
C ASN A 463 -46.60 -25.08 0.29
N GLY A 464 -47.46 -24.09 0.06
CA GLY A 464 -48.91 -24.24 0.25
C GLY A 464 -49.76 -23.25 -0.54
N PRO A 465 -51.10 -23.48 -0.61
CA PRO A 465 -52.02 -22.67 -1.41
C PRO A 465 -52.54 -21.41 -0.68
N GLY A 466 -52.01 -21.06 0.49
CA GLY A 466 -52.48 -19.94 1.32
C GLY A 466 -52.34 -18.57 0.65
N ASN A 467 -53.04 -17.58 1.21
CA ASN A 467 -53.02 -16.19 0.75
C ASN A 467 -52.35 -15.30 1.80
N VAL A 468 -51.36 -14.49 1.37
CA VAL A 468 -50.58 -13.59 2.25
C VAL A 468 -51.47 -12.58 2.98
N GLN A 469 -52.61 -12.19 2.41
CA GLN A 469 -53.52 -11.20 3.02
C GLN A 469 -54.30 -11.76 4.22
N ASP A 470 -54.37 -13.08 4.37
CA ASP A 470 -55.06 -13.74 5.48
C ASP A 470 -54.15 -13.92 6.71
N VAL A 471 -52.87 -13.53 6.61
CA VAL A 471 -51.88 -13.61 7.68
C VAL A 471 -52.14 -12.51 8.71
N ILE A 472 -52.17 -12.88 9.99
CA ILE A 472 -52.33 -11.93 11.10
C ILE A 472 -50.96 -11.72 11.77
N ILE A 473 -50.54 -10.46 11.90
CA ILE A 473 -49.27 -10.07 12.53
C ILE A 473 -49.58 -9.31 13.81
N THR A 474 -48.98 -9.69 14.93
CA THR A 474 -49.21 -9.08 16.26
C THR A 474 -47.92 -8.78 16.98
N ASP A 475 -47.93 -7.81 17.90
CA ASP A 475 -46.86 -7.60 18.89
C ASP A 475 -46.97 -8.58 20.08
N ILE A 476 -45.99 -8.53 20.99
CA ILE A 476 -45.81 -9.45 22.13
C ILE A 476 -47.00 -9.46 23.09
N ASP A 477 -47.59 -8.29 23.33
CA ASP A 477 -48.75 -8.12 24.21
C ASP A 477 -50.08 -8.39 23.49
N CYS A 478 -50.03 -8.71 22.19
CA CYS A 478 -51.19 -8.87 21.31
C CYS A 478 -52.10 -7.63 21.30
N ILE A 479 -51.55 -6.46 21.59
CA ILE A 479 -52.26 -5.18 21.66
C ILE A 479 -52.36 -4.57 20.27
N HIS A 480 -51.28 -4.65 19.50
CA HIS A 480 -51.19 -4.10 18.15
C HIS A 480 -51.21 -5.22 17.12
N THR A 481 -52.08 -5.10 16.11
CA THR A 481 -52.23 -6.11 15.05
C THR A 481 -52.35 -5.49 13.67
N THR A 482 -51.79 -6.14 12.64
CA THR A 482 -51.90 -5.73 11.24
C THR A 482 -52.04 -6.94 10.30
N GLN A 483 -52.39 -6.69 9.03
CA GLN A 483 -52.46 -7.71 7.97
C GLN A 483 -51.70 -7.22 6.71
N PRO A 484 -51.06 -8.11 5.94
CA PRO A 484 -50.35 -7.73 4.72
C PRO A 484 -51.26 -7.30 3.57
N ASP A 485 -50.71 -6.52 2.65
CA ASP A 485 -51.32 -6.23 1.35
C ASP A 485 -51.22 -7.42 0.37
N SER A 486 -51.77 -7.26 -0.85
CA SER A 486 -51.76 -8.31 -1.87
C SER A 486 -50.36 -8.69 -2.39
N THR A 487 -49.34 -7.90 -2.08
CA THR A 487 -47.94 -8.17 -2.41
C THR A 487 -47.15 -8.74 -1.23
N GLY A 488 -47.80 -8.87 -0.08
CA GLY A 488 -47.23 -9.39 1.17
C GLY A 488 -46.65 -8.30 2.08
N ASN A 489 -46.64 -7.02 1.71
CA ASN A 489 -46.05 -5.98 2.56
C ASN A 489 -46.99 -5.65 3.73
N TYR A 490 -46.42 -5.46 4.93
CA TYR A 490 -47.15 -5.06 6.13
C TYR A 490 -46.47 -3.89 6.85
N LEU A 491 -47.26 -3.15 7.62
CA LEU A 491 -46.81 -2.10 8.53
C LEU A 491 -47.55 -2.26 9.87
N LEU A 492 -46.81 -2.45 10.95
CA LEU A 492 -47.30 -2.60 12.32
C LEU A 492 -46.88 -1.37 13.14
N GLU A 493 -47.84 -0.67 13.76
CA GLU A 493 -47.59 0.41 14.73
C GLU A 493 -47.48 -0.21 16.14
N THR A 494 -46.41 0.09 16.89
CA THR A 494 -46.17 -0.45 18.25
C THR A 494 -45.37 0.55 19.11
N TYR A 495 -45.00 0.19 20.34
CA TYR A 495 -44.18 1.02 21.22
C TYR A 495 -42.69 0.92 20.88
N ALA A 496 -41.98 2.04 21.00
CA ALA A 496 -40.53 2.08 20.93
C ALA A 496 -39.90 1.27 22.07
N GLY A 497 -38.83 0.56 21.76
CA GLY A 497 -38.28 -0.52 22.58
C GLY A 497 -38.09 -1.80 21.79
N LEU A 498 -37.62 -2.85 22.46
CA LEU A 498 -37.54 -4.19 21.91
C LEU A 498 -38.93 -4.83 21.88
N GLN A 499 -39.40 -5.25 20.70
CA GLN A 499 -40.73 -5.82 20.48
C GLN A 499 -40.64 -7.23 19.88
N ASP A 500 -41.35 -8.20 20.44
CA ASP A 500 -41.57 -9.47 19.73
C ASP A 500 -42.74 -9.31 18.77
N ILE A 501 -42.58 -9.74 17.52
CA ILE A 501 -43.65 -9.77 16.52
C ILE A 501 -43.97 -11.21 16.13
N THR A 502 -45.25 -11.52 15.95
CA THR A 502 -45.70 -12.87 15.58
C THR A 502 -46.63 -12.84 14.37
N ALA A 503 -46.31 -13.61 13.32
CA ALA A 503 -47.18 -13.83 12.17
C ALA A 503 -47.83 -15.22 12.23
N LYS A 504 -49.14 -15.29 11.94
CA LYS A 504 -49.92 -16.54 11.97
C LYS A 504 -50.86 -16.65 10.78
N LEU A 505 -50.93 -17.85 10.19
CA LEU A 505 -51.90 -18.25 9.18
C LEU A 505 -52.31 -19.70 9.42
N GLU A 506 -53.59 -20.02 9.23
CA GLU A 506 -54.10 -21.39 9.38
C GLU A 506 -53.38 -22.36 8.41
N HIS A 507 -53.00 -23.54 8.89
CA HIS A 507 -52.16 -24.56 8.20
C HIS A 507 -50.67 -24.22 8.01
N TYR A 508 -50.21 -23.04 8.42
CA TYR A 508 -48.80 -22.65 8.36
C TYR A 508 -48.18 -22.62 9.76
N ALA A 509 -46.88 -22.92 9.84
CA ALA A 509 -46.12 -22.76 11.06
C ALA A 509 -46.06 -21.27 11.46
N PRO A 510 -46.47 -20.89 12.69
CA PRO A 510 -46.39 -19.51 13.13
C PRO A 510 -44.93 -19.11 13.36
N VAL A 511 -44.59 -17.88 13.04
CA VAL A 511 -43.24 -17.35 13.22
C VAL A 511 -43.28 -16.17 14.16
N THR A 512 -42.35 -16.14 15.12
CA THR A 512 -42.14 -15.01 16.03
C THR A 512 -40.71 -14.50 15.87
N ILE A 513 -40.54 -13.24 15.46
CA ILE A 513 -39.25 -12.55 15.52
C ILE A 513 -39.21 -11.81 16.85
N LYS A 514 -38.16 -12.03 17.63
CA LYS A 514 -38.00 -11.44 18.96
C LYS A 514 -37.16 -10.18 18.92
N ASP A 515 -37.32 -9.36 19.96
CA ASP A 515 -36.43 -8.23 20.25
C ASP A 515 -36.21 -7.27 19.07
N VAL A 516 -37.25 -7.03 18.26
CA VAL A 516 -37.18 -6.08 17.13
C VAL A 516 -36.96 -4.67 17.70
N PRO A 517 -35.85 -3.99 17.39
CA PRO A 517 -35.58 -2.67 17.92
C PRO A 517 -36.47 -1.66 17.21
N VAL A 518 -37.44 -1.10 17.95
CA VAL A 518 -38.35 -0.07 17.45
C VAL A 518 -37.91 1.28 17.98
N ASN A 519 -37.41 2.12 17.07
CA ASN A 519 -37.06 3.49 17.41
C ASN A 519 -38.30 4.40 17.40
N ALA A 520 -38.30 5.38 18.30
CA ALA A 520 -39.33 6.40 18.39
C ALA A 520 -39.57 7.11 17.06
N TYR A 521 -40.82 7.07 16.58
CA TYR A 521 -41.31 7.69 15.34
C TYR A 521 -40.60 7.24 14.06
N GLN A 522 -39.83 6.16 14.12
CA GLN A 522 -39.12 5.59 13.00
C GLN A 522 -39.75 4.25 12.59
N THR A 523 -39.47 3.86 11.35
CA THR A 523 -39.83 2.54 10.84
C THR A 523 -38.61 1.64 10.88
N THR A 524 -38.70 0.56 11.64
CA THR A 524 -37.78 -0.58 11.54
C THR A 524 -38.17 -1.37 10.31
N ASN A 525 -37.35 -1.28 9.26
CA ASN A 525 -37.60 -1.91 7.96
C ASN A 525 -37.01 -3.32 7.92
N ASP A 526 -37.30 -4.02 6.82
CA ASP A 526 -36.72 -5.31 6.47
C ASP A 526 -37.01 -6.43 7.47
N ILE A 527 -38.12 -6.32 8.21
CA ILE A 527 -38.59 -7.38 9.12
C ILE A 527 -39.46 -8.37 8.35
N ASP A 528 -38.85 -9.07 7.40
CA ASP A 528 -39.51 -10.03 6.53
C ASP A 528 -39.82 -11.34 7.27
N ILE A 529 -40.99 -11.93 7.01
CA ILE A 529 -41.42 -13.19 7.63
C ILE A 529 -41.85 -14.17 6.55
N THR A 530 -41.21 -15.34 6.51
CA THR A 530 -41.64 -16.44 5.65
C THR A 530 -42.38 -17.49 6.47
N LEU A 531 -43.59 -17.86 6.07
CA LEU A 531 -44.34 -18.96 6.69
C LEU A 531 -44.28 -20.20 5.78
N LEU A 532 -43.92 -21.34 6.37
CA LEU A 532 -43.94 -22.63 5.67
C LEU A 532 -45.24 -23.39 5.94
N ASN A 533 -45.80 -23.94 4.88
CA ASN A 533 -46.87 -24.92 4.98
C ASN A 533 -46.30 -26.29 5.38
N TRP A 534 -46.05 -26.45 6.68
CA TRP A 534 -45.73 -27.73 7.31
C TRP A 534 -46.94 -28.20 8.10
N GLU A 535 -48.01 -28.54 7.37
CA GLU A 535 -49.27 -28.98 7.97
C GLU A 535 -49.04 -30.22 8.85
N GLU A 536 -49.22 -30.06 10.17
CA GLU A 536 -49.21 -31.18 11.11
C GLU A 536 -50.36 -32.14 10.78
N ILE A 537 -50.07 -33.43 10.72
CA ILE A 537 -51.10 -34.43 10.42
C ILE A 537 -52.13 -34.47 11.56
N PRO A 538 -53.42 -34.24 11.28
CA PRO A 538 -54.46 -34.30 12.30
C PRO A 538 -54.87 -35.75 12.64
N GLY A 539 -55.28 -36.00 13.88
CA GLY A 539 -55.96 -37.24 14.28
C GLY A 539 -55.07 -38.39 14.75
N THR A 540 -53.79 -38.13 15.00
CA THR A 540 -52.82 -39.11 15.49
C THR A 540 -53.06 -39.55 16.94
N GLN A 541 -52.77 -40.82 17.27
CA GLN A 541 -53.14 -41.42 18.56
C GLN A 541 -52.11 -41.22 19.70
N TYR A 542 -50.83 -41.03 19.36
CA TYR A 542 -49.72 -41.01 20.33
C TYR A 542 -48.93 -39.71 20.26
N VAL A 543 -48.31 -39.31 21.37
CA VAL A 543 -47.56 -38.06 21.49
C VAL A 543 -46.21 -38.24 22.19
N MET A 544 -45.24 -37.44 21.81
CA MET A 544 -43.89 -37.36 22.39
C MET A 544 -43.49 -35.88 22.46
N THR A 545 -42.68 -35.48 23.44
CA THR A 545 -42.16 -34.10 23.52
C THR A 545 -40.64 -34.11 23.56
N ALA A 546 -40.03 -33.15 22.89
CA ALA A 546 -38.59 -32.94 22.91
C ALA A 546 -38.25 -31.47 23.18
N TYR A 547 -37.20 -31.29 23.96
CA TYR A 547 -36.49 -30.03 24.17
C TYR A 547 -35.13 -30.23 23.52
N THR A 548 -34.81 -29.47 22.49
CA THR A 548 -33.60 -29.69 21.70
C THR A 548 -32.93 -28.40 21.26
N THR A 549 -31.63 -28.49 21.02
CA THR A 549 -30.86 -27.55 20.22
C THR A 549 -30.86 -28.02 18.78
N ILE A 550 -30.70 -27.11 17.82
CA ILE A 550 -30.47 -27.46 16.42
C ILE A 550 -29.28 -26.63 15.97
N THR A 551 -28.34 -27.23 15.25
CA THR A 551 -27.16 -26.52 14.76
C THR A 551 -27.08 -26.63 13.24
N LEU A 552 -26.88 -25.51 12.57
CA LEU A 552 -26.65 -25.44 11.13
C LEU A 552 -25.20 -25.01 10.95
N SER A 553 -24.34 -25.93 10.53
CA SER A 553 -22.89 -25.69 10.40
C SER A 553 -22.22 -25.23 11.69
N GLY A 554 -22.43 -26.01 12.77
CA GLY A 554 -21.80 -25.76 14.07
C GLY A 554 -22.45 -24.62 14.86
N GLU A 555 -23.02 -23.64 14.16
CA GLU A 555 -23.75 -22.52 14.73
C GLU A 555 -25.14 -22.93 15.17
N PHE A 556 -25.55 -22.35 16.29
CA PHE A 556 -26.83 -22.64 16.91
C PHE A 556 -27.96 -21.93 16.15
N VAL A 557 -28.93 -22.71 15.65
CA VAL A 557 -30.10 -22.17 14.96
C VAL A 557 -31.06 -21.62 15.99
N GLU A 558 -31.01 -20.31 16.19
CA GLU A 558 -32.00 -19.59 16.96
C GLU A 558 -33.30 -19.43 16.18
N GLY A 559 -34.40 -19.16 16.89
CA GLY A 559 -35.65 -18.74 16.26
C GLY A 559 -35.66 -17.27 15.80
N GLU A 560 -34.49 -16.64 15.66
CA GLU A 560 -34.37 -15.29 15.12
C GLU A 560 -34.50 -15.28 13.59
N GLN A 561 -34.80 -14.11 13.00
CA GLN A 561 -34.94 -13.88 11.54
C GLN A 561 -35.96 -14.72 10.76
N SER A 562 -36.86 -15.46 11.43
CA SER A 562 -37.92 -16.33 10.86
C SER A 562 -37.53 -17.79 10.58
N ASN A 563 -36.41 -18.27 11.13
CA ASN A 563 -36.04 -19.68 11.06
C ASN A 563 -37.14 -20.60 11.61
N GLN A 564 -37.36 -21.74 10.96
CA GLN A 564 -38.39 -22.71 11.35
C GLN A 564 -37.80 -24.11 11.46
N VAL A 565 -38.23 -24.86 12.47
CA VAL A 565 -37.83 -26.25 12.68
C VAL A 565 -39.07 -27.11 12.77
N ALA A 566 -39.08 -28.24 12.07
CA ALA A 566 -40.15 -29.22 12.17
C ALA A 566 -39.62 -30.65 12.07
N VAL A 567 -40.44 -31.57 12.55
CA VAL A 567 -40.17 -33.00 12.61
C VAL A 567 -41.07 -33.71 11.61
N PHE A 568 -40.49 -34.63 10.86
CA PHE A 568 -41.16 -35.38 9.81
C PHE A 568 -40.99 -36.88 10.02
N GLY A 569 -42.03 -37.64 9.69
CA GLY A 569 -41.96 -39.08 9.60
C GLY A 569 -41.35 -39.54 8.26
N THR A 570 -41.45 -40.83 7.99
CA THR A 570 -40.85 -41.46 6.79
C THR A 570 -41.47 -41.00 5.46
N GLY A 571 -42.61 -40.31 5.47
CA GLY A 571 -43.28 -39.77 4.27
C GLY A 571 -42.69 -38.47 3.73
N GLY A 572 -41.61 -37.94 4.33
CA GLY A 572 -40.91 -36.73 3.86
C GLY A 572 -41.69 -35.45 4.18
N ILE A 573 -41.63 -34.44 3.30
CA ILE A 573 -42.16 -33.08 3.56
C ILE A 573 -43.68 -33.01 3.80
N ASN A 574 -44.43 -34.05 3.39
CA ASN A 574 -45.88 -34.13 3.60
C ASN A 574 -46.26 -34.93 4.87
N ASP A 575 -45.27 -35.36 5.65
CA ASP A 575 -45.44 -36.20 6.84
C ASP A 575 -45.00 -35.45 8.10
N CYS A 576 -45.46 -34.20 8.26
CA CYS A 576 -45.09 -33.37 9.40
C CYS A 576 -45.74 -33.92 10.68
N ARG A 577 -44.89 -34.32 11.61
CA ARG A 577 -45.26 -34.89 12.92
C ARG A 577 -45.25 -33.87 14.04
N GLY A 578 -44.69 -32.69 13.82
CA GLY A 578 -44.70 -31.62 14.80
C GLY A 578 -43.84 -30.44 14.37
N ILE A 579 -44.31 -29.24 14.67
CA ILE A 579 -43.57 -28.00 14.44
C ILE A 579 -42.95 -27.54 15.77
N ALA A 580 -41.65 -27.25 15.74
CA ALA A 580 -40.94 -26.79 16.93
C ALA A 580 -41.17 -25.30 17.18
N LYS A 581 -41.17 -24.93 18.46
CA LYS A 581 -41.30 -23.57 18.96
C LYS A 581 -40.01 -23.14 19.64
N TRP A 582 -39.50 -21.97 19.29
CA TRP A 582 -38.35 -21.35 19.95
C TRP A 582 -38.68 -20.86 21.37
N VAL A 583 -37.79 -21.11 22.33
CA VAL A 583 -37.88 -20.64 23.72
C VAL A 583 -36.55 -20.00 24.14
N LYS A 584 -36.56 -18.69 24.45
CA LYS A 584 -35.38 -17.92 24.89
C LYS A 584 -35.06 -18.20 26.37
N GLY A 585 -33.77 -18.29 26.70
CA GLY A 585 -33.25 -18.43 28.05
C GLY A 585 -33.01 -19.87 28.52
N ASN A 586 -32.61 -20.00 29.79
CA ASN A 586 -32.14 -21.27 30.36
C ASN A 586 -33.24 -22.34 30.37
N HIS A 587 -32.90 -23.51 29.86
CA HIS A 587 -33.76 -24.69 29.92
C HIS A 587 -34.09 -25.03 31.39
N PRO A 588 -35.39 -25.17 31.75
CA PRO A 588 -35.83 -25.29 33.15
C PRO A 588 -35.34 -26.55 33.89
N PHE A 589 -34.69 -27.49 33.20
CA PHE A 589 -34.26 -28.78 33.76
C PHE A 589 -32.83 -29.21 33.37
N TRP A 590 -32.01 -28.34 32.75
CA TRP A 590 -30.60 -28.69 32.49
C TRP A 590 -29.77 -28.60 33.77
N CYS A 591 -28.94 -29.63 34.02
CA CYS A 591 -28.19 -29.77 35.26
C CYS A 591 -26.97 -28.83 35.28
N PRO A 592 -26.62 -28.19 36.41
CA PRO A 592 -25.54 -27.22 36.45
C PRO A 592 -24.12 -27.68 36.16
N ASP A 593 -23.90 -28.98 36.00
CA ASP A 593 -22.57 -29.55 35.88
C ASP A 593 -22.10 -29.74 34.41
N TYR A 594 -22.96 -29.44 33.42
CA TYR A 594 -22.60 -29.48 32.00
C TYR A 594 -22.71 -28.07 31.39
N HIS A 595 -21.65 -27.61 30.74
CA HIS A 595 -21.45 -26.25 30.19
C HIS A 595 -22.42 -25.84 29.05
N TYR A 596 -23.74 -25.87 29.27
CA TYR A 596 -24.76 -25.41 28.31
C TYR A 596 -25.25 -23.96 28.60
N TYR A 597 -24.55 -23.23 29.48
CA TYR A 597 -25.03 -21.97 30.06
C TYR A 597 -24.93 -20.73 29.17
N ASP A 598 -24.30 -20.83 28.00
CA ASP A 598 -24.13 -19.70 27.08
C ASP A 598 -25.05 -19.79 25.86
N LEU A 599 -25.98 -20.75 25.80
CA LEU A 599 -26.93 -20.83 24.70
C LEU A 599 -28.09 -19.84 24.90
N PRO A 600 -28.50 -19.09 23.86
CA PRO A 600 -29.56 -18.09 23.95
C PRO A 600 -30.97 -18.68 24.13
N GLY A 601 -31.16 -19.99 23.94
CA GLY A 601 -32.44 -20.67 24.16
C GLY A 601 -32.45 -22.16 23.75
N TYR A 602 -33.65 -22.70 23.48
CA TYR A 602 -33.86 -24.06 22.99
C TYR A 602 -35.17 -24.19 22.18
N TRP A 603 -35.25 -25.21 21.32
CA TRP A 603 -36.46 -25.59 20.58
C TRP A 603 -37.31 -26.58 21.38
N TYR A 604 -38.61 -26.29 21.48
CA TYR A 604 -39.61 -27.16 22.08
C TYR A 604 -40.53 -27.71 20.99
N VAL A 605 -40.63 -29.03 20.84
CA VAL A 605 -41.53 -29.65 19.86
C VAL A 605 -42.40 -30.71 20.51
N THR A 606 -43.69 -30.69 20.14
CA THR A 606 -44.61 -31.80 20.41
C THR A 606 -44.75 -32.59 19.13
N MET A 607 -44.30 -33.84 19.15
CA MET A 607 -44.34 -34.75 18.01
C MET A 607 -45.49 -35.72 18.18
N THR A 608 -46.15 -36.07 17.09
CA THR A 608 -47.27 -36.99 17.07
C THR A 608 -46.97 -38.21 16.19
N SER A 609 -47.63 -39.33 16.47
CA SER A 609 -47.48 -40.56 15.69
C SER A 609 -48.73 -41.43 15.77
N ASP A 610 -48.96 -42.23 14.73
CA ASP A 610 -49.93 -43.33 14.73
C ASP A 610 -49.33 -44.66 15.22
N ILE A 611 -48.01 -44.68 15.43
CA ILE A 611 -47.24 -45.83 15.90
C ILE A 611 -46.89 -45.59 17.37
N GLN A 612 -47.17 -46.57 18.22
CA GLN A 612 -46.95 -46.43 19.66
C GLN A 612 -45.47 -46.23 20.03
N ASP A 613 -44.55 -46.94 19.36
CA ASP A 613 -43.11 -46.83 19.56
C ASP A 613 -42.34 -47.23 18.27
N GLY A 614 -41.21 -46.56 18.00
CA GLY A 614 -40.22 -46.96 16.99
C GLY A 614 -40.39 -46.37 15.59
N GLU A 615 -41.31 -45.44 15.34
CA GLU A 615 -41.31 -44.65 14.10
C GLU A 615 -40.04 -43.79 14.04
N LEU A 616 -39.32 -43.80 12.92
CA LEU A 616 -38.15 -42.96 12.74
C LEU A 616 -38.57 -41.57 12.28
N LEU A 617 -38.18 -40.56 13.07
CA LEU A 617 -38.45 -39.16 12.83
C LEU A 617 -37.17 -38.44 12.37
N LYS A 618 -37.33 -37.44 11.52
CA LYS A 618 -36.27 -36.59 10.98
C LYS A 618 -36.58 -35.12 11.19
N PHE A 619 -35.59 -34.35 11.56
CA PHE A 619 -35.70 -32.90 11.66
C PHE A 619 -35.39 -32.26 10.32
N LYS A 620 -36.07 -31.15 10.04
CA LYS A 620 -35.71 -30.22 8.96
C LYS A 620 -35.66 -28.81 9.53
N VAL A 621 -34.69 -28.04 9.05
CA VAL A 621 -34.54 -26.62 9.34
C VAL A 621 -34.83 -25.85 8.06
N TYR A 622 -35.62 -24.80 8.18
CA TYR A 622 -35.65 -23.75 7.18
C TYR A 622 -34.84 -22.59 7.71
N ASP A 623 -33.76 -22.30 6.99
CA ASP A 623 -32.90 -21.17 7.24
C ASP A 623 -33.30 -20.03 6.31
N THR A 624 -33.62 -18.90 6.93
CA THR A 624 -34.07 -17.69 6.23
C THR A 624 -32.95 -16.94 5.56
N GLU A 625 -31.70 -17.05 6.04
CA GLU A 625 -30.55 -16.37 5.44
C GLU A 625 -30.20 -16.96 4.07
N THR A 626 -30.22 -18.30 3.97
CA THR A 626 -29.96 -19.04 2.72
C THR A 626 -31.21 -19.36 1.91
N ASP A 627 -32.38 -19.01 2.44
CA ASP A 627 -33.71 -19.28 1.89
C ASP A 627 -33.97 -20.76 1.54
N SER A 628 -33.36 -21.68 2.29
CA SER A 628 -33.25 -23.10 1.94
C SER A 628 -33.75 -24.02 3.08
N ILE A 629 -34.30 -25.18 2.70
CA ILE A 629 -34.67 -26.23 3.66
C ILE A 629 -33.54 -27.25 3.71
N TYR A 630 -32.99 -27.45 4.90
CA TYR A 630 -31.94 -28.41 5.17
C TYR A 630 -32.52 -29.65 5.85
N ASP A 631 -32.06 -30.80 5.36
CA ASP A 631 -32.28 -32.09 6.01
C ASP A 631 -31.25 -32.27 7.11
N CYS A 632 -31.71 -32.44 8.34
CA CYS A 632 -30.81 -32.69 9.45
C CYS A 632 -30.36 -34.15 9.49
N TYR A 633 -29.14 -34.37 9.96
CA TYR A 633 -28.63 -35.73 10.20
C TYR A 633 -29.29 -36.38 11.44
N GLY A 634 -29.56 -37.69 11.37
CA GLY A 634 -30.08 -38.49 12.49
C GLY A 634 -31.49 -39.05 12.28
N ASP A 635 -31.70 -40.31 12.69
CA ASP A 635 -33.02 -40.95 12.78
C ASP A 635 -33.42 -41.04 14.25
N TYR A 636 -34.53 -40.42 14.63
CA TYR A 636 -34.98 -40.33 16.03
C TYR A 636 -36.20 -41.23 16.27
N PRO A 637 -36.08 -42.29 17.08
CA PRO A 637 -37.20 -43.18 17.33
C PRO A 637 -38.26 -42.50 18.19
N PHE A 638 -39.51 -42.50 17.71
CA PHE A 638 -40.67 -42.02 18.44
C PHE A 638 -40.99 -42.95 19.62
N HIS A 639 -41.31 -42.37 20.78
CA HIS A 639 -41.73 -43.10 21.97
C HIS A 639 -42.94 -42.43 22.62
N ASN A 640 -44.05 -43.16 22.72
CA ASN A 640 -45.29 -42.58 23.25
C ASN A 640 -45.19 -42.20 24.73
N CYS A 641 -45.75 -41.05 25.07
CA CYS A 641 -45.73 -40.45 26.41
C CYS A 641 -44.32 -40.20 26.98
N GLN A 642 -43.29 -40.21 26.13
CA GLN A 642 -41.93 -39.91 26.54
C GLN A 642 -41.62 -38.41 26.39
N GLN A 643 -40.91 -37.89 27.38
CA GLN A 643 -40.19 -36.64 27.29
C GLN A 643 -38.72 -36.98 27.08
N VAL A 644 -38.12 -36.51 25.99
CA VAL A 644 -36.70 -36.72 25.70
C VAL A 644 -35.91 -35.47 26.11
N TRP A 645 -34.83 -35.70 26.85
CA TRP A 645 -33.91 -34.68 27.38
C TRP A 645 -32.53 -34.74 26.71
N ALA A 646 -32.45 -35.17 25.45
CA ALA A 646 -31.19 -35.50 24.78
C ALA A 646 -30.92 -34.55 23.61
N ASP A 647 -29.64 -34.22 23.43
CA ASP A 647 -29.06 -33.44 22.32
C ASP A 647 -29.45 -34.05 20.96
N ILE A 648 -30.56 -33.61 20.36
CA ILE A 648 -30.84 -33.88 18.94
C ILE A 648 -30.06 -32.82 18.15
N ASN A 649 -28.73 -32.98 18.10
CA ASN A 649 -27.84 -32.12 17.30
C ASN A 649 -27.99 -32.47 15.81
N ALA A 650 -28.92 -31.77 15.19
CA ALA A 650 -29.33 -31.98 13.82
C ALA A 650 -28.47 -31.08 12.89
N ILE A 651 -27.28 -31.56 12.46
CA ILE A 651 -26.22 -30.80 11.74
C ILE A 651 -26.51 -30.66 10.22
N CYS A 652 -26.23 -29.50 9.60
CA CYS A 652 -26.19 -29.33 8.13
C CYS A 652 -25.01 -28.42 7.63
N PRO A 653 -24.13 -28.82 6.66
CA PRO A 653 -22.85 -28.15 6.29
C PRO A 653 -22.90 -26.85 5.42
N THR A 654 -21.86 -25.98 5.53
CA THR A 654 -21.72 -24.68 4.81
C THR A 654 -20.61 -24.55 3.72
N GLY A 655 -19.61 -25.45 3.60
CA GLY A 655 -18.44 -25.24 2.70
C GLY A 655 -17.96 -26.45 1.87
N ILE A 656 -17.38 -26.19 0.67
CA ILE A 656 -16.76 -27.18 -0.22
C ILE A 656 -15.40 -26.68 -0.72
N GLN A 657 -14.33 -27.46 -0.55
CA GLN A 657 -13.00 -27.21 -1.11
C GLN A 657 -12.63 -28.34 -2.09
N GLN A 658 -12.12 -28.00 -3.28
CA GLN A 658 -11.71 -28.96 -4.30
C GLN A 658 -10.19 -28.89 -4.55
N PHE A 659 -9.55 -30.04 -4.74
CA PHE A 659 -8.14 -30.19 -5.04
C PHE A 659 -7.92 -30.93 -6.37
N ASN A 660 -6.88 -30.53 -7.11
CA ASN A 660 -6.31 -31.35 -8.17
C ASN A 660 -4.98 -31.91 -7.68
N LEU A 661 -4.96 -33.22 -7.46
CA LEU A 661 -3.80 -33.94 -6.95
C LEU A 661 -3.10 -34.62 -8.12
N ILE A 662 -1.80 -34.36 -8.28
CA ILE A 662 -0.94 -35.04 -9.25
C ILE A 662 -0.39 -36.33 -8.64
N ARG A 663 0.26 -37.15 -9.47
CA ARG A 663 0.99 -38.33 -8.99
C ARG A 663 2.13 -37.90 -8.05
N ASP A 664 2.49 -38.79 -7.12
CA ASP A 664 3.52 -38.58 -6.11
C ASP A 664 3.11 -37.50 -5.08
N TRP A 665 4.04 -36.67 -4.59
CA TRP A 665 3.75 -35.78 -3.48
C TRP A 665 2.97 -34.54 -3.91
N ASN A 666 2.00 -34.14 -3.08
CA ASN A 666 1.21 -32.92 -3.21
C ASN A 666 1.22 -32.20 -1.86
N TRP A 667 1.57 -30.92 -1.82
CA TRP A 667 1.55 -30.12 -0.60
C TRP A 667 0.20 -29.39 -0.52
N ILE A 668 -0.70 -29.86 0.35
CA ILE A 668 -2.07 -29.37 0.43
C ILE A 668 -2.40 -28.80 1.79
N SER A 669 -3.36 -27.89 1.81
CA SER A 669 -3.87 -27.26 3.01
C SER A 669 -5.39 -27.09 2.93
N PHE A 670 -6.07 -27.06 4.09
CA PHE A 670 -7.52 -26.96 4.15
C PHE A 670 -7.93 -25.60 4.70
N TYR A 671 -8.60 -24.76 3.90
CA TYR A 671 -9.17 -23.50 4.40
C TYR A 671 -10.54 -23.71 5.09
N LEU A 672 -11.01 -24.96 5.12
CA LEU A 672 -12.16 -25.40 5.89
C LEU A 672 -11.75 -26.50 6.88
N GLU A 673 -12.45 -26.62 8.00
CA GLU A 673 -12.38 -27.74 8.90
C GLU A 673 -13.39 -28.81 8.46
N PRO A 674 -12.95 -30.01 8.07
CA PRO A 674 -13.87 -31.10 7.73
C PRO A 674 -14.79 -31.47 8.91
N GLU A 675 -16.07 -31.72 8.64
CA GLU A 675 -17.05 -32.09 9.70
C GLU A 675 -16.61 -33.34 10.49
N ASP A 676 -16.03 -34.30 9.78
CA ASP A 676 -15.27 -35.40 10.36
C ASP A 676 -13.81 -35.23 9.97
N THR A 677 -13.02 -34.77 10.93
CA THR A 677 -11.60 -34.52 10.74
C THR A 677 -10.78 -35.81 10.63
N SER A 678 -11.36 -37.00 10.83
CA SER A 678 -10.61 -38.25 10.74
C SER A 678 -10.02 -38.47 9.34
N ILE A 679 -8.77 -38.94 9.29
CA ILE A 679 -8.08 -39.21 8.03
C ILE A 679 -8.87 -40.20 7.14
N ALA A 680 -9.54 -41.16 7.77
CA ALA A 680 -10.39 -42.12 7.06
C ALA A 680 -11.55 -41.45 6.34
N SER A 681 -12.22 -40.50 6.99
CA SER A 681 -13.38 -39.79 6.42
C SER A 681 -12.95 -38.76 5.38
N VAL A 682 -11.95 -37.94 5.69
CA VAL A 682 -11.47 -36.87 4.80
C VAL A 682 -11.01 -37.39 3.44
N PHE A 683 -10.30 -38.52 3.43
CA PHE A 683 -9.72 -39.09 2.20
C PHE A 683 -10.49 -40.28 1.63
N ASP A 684 -11.69 -40.59 2.14
CA ASP A 684 -12.46 -41.78 1.74
C ASP A 684 -12.60 -41.92 0.22
N SER A 685 -12.92 -40.82 -0.46
CA SER A 685 -13.06 -40.78 -1.93
C SER A 685 -11.80 -41.19 -2.72
N LEU A 686 -10.62 -41.10 -2.11
CA LEU A 686 -9.33 -41.49 -2.69
C LEU A 686 -8.91 -42.93 -2.33
N THR A 687 -9.68 -43.60 -1.48
CA THR A 687 -9.41 -44.96 -0.99
C THR A 687 -10.27 -46.04 -1.67
N ILE A 688 -11.39 -45.64 -2.27
CA ILE A 688 -12.32 -46.50 -3.03
C ILE A 688 -11.64 -47.14 -4.24
N VAL A 689 -10.94 -46.31 -5.02
CA VAL A 689 -9.87 -46.71 -5.92
C VAL A 689 -8.61 -46.24 -5.21
N PRO A 690 -7.63 -47.10 -4.88
CA PRO A 690 -6.49 -46.71 -4.06
C PRO A 690 -5.55 -45.78 -4.84
N ASP A 691 -5.99 -44.54 -5.02
CA ASP A 691 -5.31 -43.46 -5.70
C ASP A 691 -4.37 -42.73 -4.73
N ILE A 692 -4.55 -42.91 -3.42
CA ILE A 692 -3.70 -42.39 -2.35
C ILE A 692 -2.82 -43.49 -1.74
N TYR A 693 -1.59 -43.12 -1.39
CA TYR A 693 -0.64 -44.00 -0.68
C TYR A 693 -0.37 -43.54 0.76
N GLN A 694 -0.11 -42.24 0.98
CA GLN A 694 0.36 -41.75 2.27
C GLN A 694 -0.06 -40.30 2.52
N VAL A 695 -0.38 -39.97 3.77
CA VAL A 695 -0.59 -38.60 4.25
C VAL A 695 0.37 -38.35 5.39
N LYS A 696 0.97 -37.16 5.42
CA LYS A 696 1.82 -36.73 6.54
C LYS A 696 1.69 -35.23 6.80
N TYR A 697 1.93 -34.84 8.04
CA TYR A 697 2.29 -33.46 8.40
C TYR A 697 3.68 -33.47 9.04
N GLN A 698 4.11 -32.35 9.63
CA GLN A 698 5.51 -32.10 9.99
C GLN A 698 6.22 -33.24 10.76
N ASN A 699 5.53 -33.89 11.71
CA ASN A 699 6.16 -34.82 12.64
C ASN A 699 5.71 -36.28 12.54
N VAL A 700 4.61 -36.56 11.82
CA VAL A 700 3.98 -37.89 11.78
C VAL A 700 3.34 -38.18 10.43
N ARG A 701 3.11 -39.47 10.16
CA ARG A 701 2.58 -39.96 8.89
C ARG A 701 1.67 -41.16 9.08
N THR A 702 0.80 -41.36 8.11
CA THR A 702 -0.06 -42.54 7.99
C THR A 702 -0.12 -43.01 6.55
N THR A 703 -0.12 -44.32 6.35
CA THR A 703 -0.06 -44.98 5.04
C THR A 703 -1.33 -45.78 4.84
N TYR A 704 -1.95 -45.66 3.69
CA TYR A 704 -3.14 -46.45 3.36
C TYR A 704 -2.72 -47.84 2.88
N ASP A 705 -3.25 -48.90 3.51
CA ASP A 705 -3.10 -50.27 3.04
C ASP A 705 -4.34 -50.72 2.25
N PRO A 706 -4.24 -50.84 0.92
CA PRO A 706 -5.38 -51.20 0.07
C PRO A 706 -5.83 -52.65 0.26
N ASN A 707 -5.05 -53.52 0.92
CA ASN A 707 -5.44 -54.91 1.16
C ASN A 707 -6.35 -55.06 2.39
N SER A 708 -6.15 -54.20 3.40
CA SER A 708 -6.94 -54.20 4.63
C SER A 708 -7.99 -53.10 4.69
N TYR A 709 -7.99 -52.17 3.73
CA TYR A 709 -8.85 -50.97 3.70
C TYR A 709 -8.69 -50.13 4.97
N THR A 710 -7.46 -50.05 5.51
CA THR A 710 -7.18 -49.30 6.75
C THR A 710 -5.95 -48.42 6.62
N TRP A 711 -5.93 -47.35 7.41
CA TRP A 711 -4.79 -46.47 7.59
C TRP A 711 -3.83 -47.05 8.65
N LEU A 712 -2.57 -47.24 8.26
CA LEU A 712 -1.49 -47.77 9.10
C LEU A 712 -0.47 -46.66 9.36
N GLY A 713 -0.29 -46.26 10.61
CA GLY A 713 0.58 -45.13 10.93
C GLY A 713 0.75 -44.88 12.42
N ASP A 714 1.27 -43.70 12.74
CA ASP A 714 1.38 -43.24 14.11
C ASP A 714 -0.02 -43.11 14.74
N PRO A 715 -0.30 -43.72 15.91
CA PRO A 715 -1.62 -43.67 16.55
C PRO A 715 -2.01 -42.26 17.00
N THR A 716 -1.09 -41.31 17.01
CA THR A 716 -1.37 -39.89 17.32
C THR A 716 -1.85 -39.10 16.11
N PHE A 717 -1.78 -39.66 14.89
CA PHE A 717 -2.27 -39.01 13.67
C PHE A 717 -3.51 -39.69 13.12
N THR A 718 -4.64 -39.44 13.80
CA THR A 718 -5.95 -39.95 13.40
C THR A 718 -6.81 -38.92 12.69
N ASN A 719 -6.51 -37.62 12.87
CA ASN A 719 -7.32 -36.51 12.41
C ASN A 719 -6.47 -35.44 11.70
N ILE A 720 -7.07 -34.72 10.77
CA ILE A 720 -6.63 -33.41 10.28
C ILE A 720 -6.81 -32.38 11.42
N THR A 721 -5.89 -31.43 11.51
CA THR A 721 -5.73 -30.46 12.59
C THR A 721 -5.70 -29.07 11.98
N LYS A 722 -6.29 -28.08 12.67
CA LYS A 722 -6.21 -26.67 12.29
C LYS A 722 -4.75 -26.19 12.29
N GLY A 723 -4.42 -25.27 11.39
CA GLY A 723 -3.09 -24.64 11.31
C GLY A 723 -2.01 -25.46 10.63
N GLU A 724 -2.22 -26.78 10.47
CA GLU A 724 -1.22 -27.68 9.89
C GLU A 724 -1.26 -27.72 8.36
N GLY A 725 -0.07 -27.77 7.77
CA GLY A 725 0.12 -28.10 6.36
C GLY A 725 0.29 -29.60 6.14
N TYR A 726 -0.24 -30.14 5.04
CA TYR A 726 -0.17 -31.58 4.73
C TYR A 726 0.62 -31.87 3.47
N LYS A 727 1.25 -33.04 3.44
CA LYS A 727 1.77 -33.66 2.20
C LYS A 727 1.04 -34.97 1.96
N VAL A 728 0.48 -35.11 0.76
CA VAL A 728 -0.25 -36.29 0.32
C VAL A 728 0.50 -36.94 -0.83
N ASN A 729 0.84 -38.22 -0.69
CA ASN A 729 1.45 -39.02 -1.74
C ASN A 729 0.37 -39.81 -2.49
N MET A 730 0.25 -39.55 -3.78
CA MET A 730 -0.73 -40.15 -4.67
C MET A 730 -0.09 -41.20 -5.57
N ILE A 731 -0.81 -42.30 -5.77
CA ILE A 731 -0.50 -43.37 -6.73
C ILE A 731 -0.95 -42.94 -8.14
N ASN A 732 -2.16 -42.39 -8.25
CA ASN A 732 -2.73 -41.88 -9.50
C ASN A 732 -3.20 -40.43 -9.33
N PRO A 733 -3.13 -39.60 -10.39
CA PRO A 733 -3.63 -38.23 -10.33
C PRO A 733 -5.17 -38.18 -10.26
N VAL A 734 -5.71 -37.25 -9.46
CA VAL A 734 -7.15 -37.03 -9.24
C VAL A 734 -7.48 -35.54 -9.37
N SER A 735 -8.42 -35.17 -10.24
CA SER A 735 -8.74 -33.76 -10.56
C SER A 735 -10.00 -33.22 -9.88
N SER A 736 -10.56 -33.95 -8.91
CA SER A 736 -11.83 -33.57 -8.27
C SER A 736 -11.94 -34.08 -6.83
N PHE A 737 -10.82 -34.21 -6.11
CA PHE A 737 -10.88 -34.53 -4.69
C PHE A 737 -11.58 -33.37 -3.95
N ARG A 738 -12.58 -33.67 -3.13
CA ARG A 738 -13.40 -32.66 -2.43
C ARG A 738 -13.44 -32.92 -0.93
N ALA A 739 -13.25 -31.86 -0.16
CA ALA A 739 -13.50 -31.83 1.27
C ALA A 739 -14.72 -30.94 1.56
N TYR A 740 -15.51 -31.32 2.57
CA TYR A 740 -16.72 -30.63 3.01
C TYR A 740 -16.57 -30.28 4.49
N GLY A 741 -17.00 -29.07 4.88
CA GLY A 741 -16.92 -28.64 6.26
C GLY A 741 -17.00 -27.13 6.46
N GLU A 742 -16.69 -26.68 7.66
CA GLU A 742 -16.85 -25.28 8.11
C GLU A 742 -15.64 -24.43 7.72
N LEU A 743 -15.85 -23.17 7.37
CA LEU A 743 -14.77 -22.28 6.95
C LEU A 743 -13.94 -21.81 8.14
N LEU A 744 -12.62 -21.85 8.03
CA LEU A 744 -11.72 -21.38 9.09
C LEU A 744 -11.57 -19.87 9.04
N ASN A 745 -11.91 -19.19 10.15
CA ASN A 745 -11.66 -17.75 10.30
C ASN A 745 -10.18 -17.49 10.62
N PRO A 746 -9.44 -16.75 9.76
CA PRO A 746 -8.00 -16.57 9.94
C PRO A 746 -7.59 -15.68 11.12
N ILE A 747 -8.48 -14.82 11.64
CA ILE A 747 -8.20 -13.97 12.80
C ILE A 747 -8.30 -14.79 14.09
N THR A 748 -9.36 -15.58 14.23
CA THR A 748 -9.66 -16.31 15.47
C THR A 748 -8.87 -17.61 15.60
N ASN A 749 -8.12 -18.01 14.57
CA ASN A 749 -7.32 -19.24 14.55
C ASN A 749 -5.85 -18.93 14.19
N PRO A 750 -5.08 -18.18 15.02
CA PRO A 750 -3.66 -17.93 14.75
C PRO A 750 -2.85 -19.24 14.66
N ILE A 751 -1.79 -19.25 13.85
CA ILE A 751 -0.89 -20.41 13.71
C ILE A 751 0.39 -20.16 14.51
N ASP A 752 0.60 -20.93 15.56
CA ASP A 752 1.80 -20.81 16.40
C ASP A 752 3.06 -21.31 15.67
N LEU A 753 4.08 -20.47 15.62
CA LEU A 753 5.38 -20.74 15.01
C LEU A 753 6.45 -20.79 16.11
N ASN A 754 6.90 -22.00 16.41
CA ASN A 754 7.88 -22.25 17.47
C ASN A 754 9.33 -22.15 16.96
N TYR A 755 10.20 -21.56 17.78
CA TYR A 755 11.62 -21.39 17.58
C TYR A 755 12.41 -22.17 18.64
N ASP A 756 13.18 -23.16 18.19
CA ASP A 756 14.16 -23.87 19.00
C ASP A 756 15.59 -23.41 18.64
N SER A 757 16.25 -22.75 19.59
CA SER A 757 17.65 -22.30 19.44
C SER A 757 18.67 -23.43 19.24
N GLY A 758 18.30 -24.69 19.51
CA GLY A 758 19.13 -25.87 19.30
C GLY A 758 19.00 -26.50 17.91
N LEU A 759 18.02 -26.08 17.12
CA LEU A 759 17.81 -26.56 15.75
C LEU A 759 18.49 -25.63 14.74
N TYR A 760 19.12 -26.23 13.74
CA TYR A 760 19.82 -25.47 12.68
C TYR A 760 18.83 -24.68 11.79
N TYR A 761 17.55 -25.06 11.78
CA TYR A 761 16.45 -24.35 11.12
C TYR A 761 15.10 -24.63 11.82
N ASN A 762 14.37 -23.59 12.21
CA ASN A 762 13.03 -23.69 12.83
C ASN A 762 11.91 -23.61 11.80
N TYR A 763 11.70 -24.72 11.10
CA TYR A 763 10.66 -24.85 10.09
C TYR A 763 9.32 -25.27 10.70
N THR A 764 8.23 -24.61 10.32
CA THR A 764 6.85 -24.98 10.64
C THR A 764 6.03 -25.17 9.37
N TRP A 765 5.28 -26.26 9.25
CA TRP A 765 4.37 -26.50 8.12
C TRP A 765 3.04 -25.82 8.43
N ILE A 766 2.69 -24.82 7.64
CA ILE A 766 1.53 -23.97 7.91
C ILE A 766 0.44 -24.18 6.86
N ASN A 767 -0.79 -23.98 7.33
CA ASN A 767 -1.98 -23.87 6.50
C ASN A 767 -2.15 -22.44 5.95
N TYR A 768 -2.84 -22.30 4.82
CA TYR A 768 -3.27 -21.02 4.26
C TYR A 768 -4.81 -20.93 4.33
N TYR A 769 -5.30 -20.18 5.32
CA TYR A 769 -6.74 -20.02 5.56
C TYR A 769 -7.48 -19.11 4.57
N PRO A 770 -6.89 -18.05 4.00
CA PRO A 770 -7.64 -17.19 3.08
C PRO A 770 -8.15 -17.96 1.85
N LYS A 771 -9.36 -17.62 1.39
CA LYS A 771 -9.95 -18.22 0.18
C LYS A 771 -9.40 -17.64 -1.12
N ASP A 772 -8.78 -16.47 -1.05
CA ASP A 772 -8.22 -15.77 -2.19
C ASP A 772 -6.69 -15.76 -2.13
N PRO A 773 -6.00 -15.74 -3.28
CA PRO A 773 -4.56 -15.55 -3.31
C PRO A 773 -4.15 -14.17 -2.75
N LEU A 774 -3.11 -14.14 -1.91
CA LEU A 774 -2.55 -12.92 -1.35
C LEU A 774 -1.08 -12.77 -1.74
N PRO A 775 -0.60 -11.55 -2.05
CA PRO A 775 0.83 -11.27 -2.11
C PRO A 775 1.52 -11.72 -0.82
N ILE A 776 2.73 -12.25 -0.92
CA ILE A 776 3.49 -12.79 0.22
C ILE A 776 3.70 -11.73 1.31
N GLU A 777 3.90 -10.47 0.92
CA GLU A 777 4.07 -9.33 1.83
C GLU A 777 2.83 -9.11 2.68
N THR A 778 1.65 -9.26 2.10
CA THR A 778 0.36 -9.12 2.80
C THR A 778 0.03 -10.36 3.62
N ALA A 779 0.34 -11.55 3.12
CA ALA A 779 0.00 -12.80 3.79
C ALA A 779 0.85 -13.03 5.05
N LEU A 780 2.11 -12.59 5.05
CA LEU A 780 3.07 -12.82 6.14
C LEU A 780 3.42 -11.55 6.94
N GLU A 781 2.64 -10.48 6.78
CA GLU A 781 2.85 -9.18 7.44
C GLU A 781 3.03 -9.33 8.96
N SER A 782 2.21 -10.17 9.61
CA SER A 782 2.24 -10.36 11.08
C SER A 782 3.52 -11.02 11.61
N ILE A 783 4.35 -11.60 10.72
CA ILE A 783 5.60 -12.26 11.09
C ILE A 783 6.80 -11.76 10.28
N GLU A 784 6.68 -10.71 9.48
CA GLU A 784 7.72 -10.26 8.55
C GLU A 784 9.06 -9.98 9.28
N ASP A 785 8.99 -9.37 10.47
CA ASP A 785 10.15 -9.06 11.28
C ASP A 785 10.85 -10.30 11.87
N LYS A 786 10.19 -11.46 11.88
CA LYS A 786 10.65 -12.72 12.49
C LYS A 786 10.88 -13.84 11.50
N ALA A 787 10.28 -13.77 10.32
CA ALA A 787 10.46 -14.74 9.26
C ALA A 787 11.89 -14.68 8.69
N ILE A 788 12.35 -15.81 8.17
CA ILE A 788 13.62 -15.96 7.44
C ILE A 788 13.32 -16.42 6.02
N LEU A 789 12.46 -17.41 5.89
CA LEU A 789 12.19 -18.13 4.65
C LEU A 789 10.76 -18.65 4.66
N VAL A 790 10.06 -18.57 3.54
CA VAL A 790 8.84 -19.33 3.28
C VAL A 790 8.99 -20.08 1.96
N LYS A 791 8.38 -21.27 1.87
CA LYS A 791 8.42 -22.08 0.66
C LYS A 791 7.20 -22.96 0.47
N THR A 792 6.87 -23.20 -0.79
CA THR A 792 5.92 -24.23 -1.26
C THR A 792 6.70 -25.45 -1.75
N GLN A 793 6.00 -26.36 -2.44
CA GLN A 793 6.61 -27.49 -3.12
C GLN A 793 7.64 -27.06 -4.19
N SER A 794 7.36 -26.00 -4.94
CA SER A 794 8.11 -25.61 -6.15
C SER A 794 8.66 -24.18 -6.14
N SER A 795 8.32 -23.35 -5.14
CA SER A 795 8.77 -21.97 -5.03
C SER A 795 9.14 -21.59 -3.61
N SER A 796 9.94 -20.55 -3.42
CA SER A 796 10.36 -20.04 -2.13
C SER A 796 10.73 -18.56 -2.17
N ALA A 797 10.70 -17.92 -1.01
CA ALA A 797 11.16 -16.56 -0.84
C ALA A 797 11.79 -16.38 0.55
N THR A 798 12.90 -15.66 0.61
CA THR A 798 13.61 -15.32 1.84
C THR A 798 13.58 -13.82 2.07
N ILE A 799 13.58 -13.39 3.33
CA ILE A 799 13.64 -11.97 3.64
C ILE A 799 15.08 -11.47 3.69
N ILE A 800 15.35 -10.36 3.00
CA ILE A 800 16.64 -9.68 3.01
C ILE A 800 16.47 -8.31 3.67
N GLU A 801 17.28 -8.05 4.69
CA GLU A 801 17.29 -6.78 5.41
C GLU A 801 17.47 -5.60 4.44
N GLY A 802 16.50 -4.67 4.44
CA GLY A 802 16.48 -3.50 3.56
C GLY A 802 16.05 -3.76 2.11
N SER A 803 15.69 -4.99 1.73
CA SER A 803 15.20 -5.34 0.38
C SER A 803 13.87 -6.10 0.37
N GLY A 804 13.35 -6.53 1.52
CA GLY A 804 12.08 -7.26 1.64
C GLY A 804 12.19 -8.73 1.22
N TRP A 805 11.06 -9.32 0.80
CA TRP A 805 11.00 -10.69 0.29
C TRP A 805 11.67 -10.81 -1.08
N VAL A 806 12.56 -11.81 -1.21
CA VAL A 806 13.33 -12.08 -2.42
C VAL A 806 13.27 -13.57 -2.74
N GLY A 807 12.97 -13.92 -3.99
CA GLY A 807 12.77 -15.30 -4.42
C GLY A 807 11.61 -15.48 -5.39
N ASP A 808 11.38 -16.71 -5.85
CA ASP A 808 10.39 -17.04 -6.88
C ASP A 808 8.96 -17.23 -6.37
N LEU A 809 8.74 -17.26 -5.05
CA LEU A 809 7.41 -17.20 -4.43
C LEU A 809 6.98 -15.74 -4.20
N THR A 810 5.90 -15.31 -4.85
CA THR A 810 5.38 -13.92 -4.74
C THR A 810 3.94 -13.84 -4.27
N ILE A 811 3.18 -14.94 -4.38
CA ILE A 811 1.76 -15.02 -4.04
C ILE A 811 1.51 -16.34 -3.29
N MET A 812 0.80 -16.28 -2.17
CA MET A 812 0.27 -17.44 -1.45
C MET A 812 -1.17 -17.71 -1.90
N LYS A 813 -1.56 -18.99 -2.03
CA LYS A 813 -2.80 -19.45 -2.69
C LYS A 813 -3.58 -20.44 -1.82
N PRO A 814 -4.93 -20.44 -1.89
CA PRO A 814 -5.78 -21.44 -1.23
C PRO A 814 -5.49 -22.85 -1.72
N GLY A 815 -5.47 -23.81 -0.77
CA GLY A 815 -5.22 -25.22 -1.07
C GLY A 815 -3.74 -25.60 -1.16
N GLU A 816 -2.81 -24.65 -1.12
CA GLU A 816 -1.37 -24.90 -1.02
C GLU A 816 -0.90 -24.90 0.44
N SER A 817 0.03 -25.79 0.76
CA SER A 817 0.73 -25.82 2.05
C SER A 817 2.10 -25.15 1.95
N TYR A 818 2.48 -24.47 3.02
CA TYR A 818 3.71 -23.70 3.09
C TYR A 818 4.58 -24.18 4.25
N ILE A 819 5.89 -24.00 4.12
CA ILE A 819 6.84 -24.20 5.21
C ILE A 819 7.48 -22.85 5.50
N VAL A 820 7.34 -22.37 6.74
CA VAL A 820 7.91 -21.09 7.19
C VAL A 820 9.05 -21.35 8.16
N ASN A 821 10.12 -20.57 8.04
CA ASN A 821 11.25 -20.54 8.95
C ASN A 821 11.27 -19.23 9.71
N VAL A 822 11.38 -19.28 11.04
CA VAL A 822 11.40 -18.10 11.91
C VAL A 822 12.65 -18.04 12.79
N LYS A 823 12.99 -16.83 13.26
CA LYS A 823 14.13 -16.58 14.16
C LYS A 823 13.77 -16.44 15.64
N SER A 824 12.47 -16.43 15.98
CA SER A 824 11.94 -16.40 17.34
C SER A 824 10.46 -16.84 17.35
N ASP A 825 9.96 -17.27 18.51
CA ASP A 825 8.54 -17.63 18.69
C ASP A 825 7.60 -16.49 18.24
N CYS A 826 6.56 -16.84 17.48
CA CYS A 826 5.51 -15.92 17.06
C CYS A 826 4.24 -16.66 16.66
N ALA A 827 3.17 -15.93 16.38
CA ALA A 827 1.93 -16.47 15.85
C ALA A 827 1.62 -15.75 14.54
N LEU A 828 1.31 -16.53 13.49
CA LEU A 828 0.88 -16.01 12.20
C LEU A 828 -0.63 -15.79 12.20
N THR A 829 -1.04 -14.56 11.89
CA THR A 829 -2.43 -14.18 11.62
C THR A 829 -2.52 -13.65 10.20
N TYR A 830 -3.49 -14.14 9.42
CA TYR A 830 -3.78 -13.60 8.09
C TYR A 830 -4.80 -12.45 8.18
N PRO A 831 -4.75 -11.47 7.27
CA PRO A 831 -5.71 -10.37 7.24
C PRO A 831 -7.13 -10.85 6.89
N ASN A 832 -8.13 -10.30 7.57
CA ASN A 832 -9.55 -10.53 7.23
C ASN A 832 -9.97 -9.58 6.11
N ARG A 833 -10.41 -10.14 4.97
CA ARG A 833 -11.00 -9.36 3.88
C ARG A 833 -12.41 -9.87 3.60
N ASP A 834 -13.31 -8.91 3.38
CA ASP A 834 -14.71 -9.17 3.10
C ASP A 834 -14.88 -10.06 1.86
N TYR A 835 -15.66 -11.10 2.08
CA TYR A 835 -16.16 -12.06 1.11
C TYR A 835 -16.85 -11.29 -0.01
N TYR A 836 -16.46 -11.50 -1.28
CA TYR A 836 -17.37 -11.76 -2.42
C TYR A 836 -16.57 -11.94 -3.73
N SER A 837 -16.93 -13.00 -4.46
CA SER A 837 -16.61 -13.38 -5.84
C SER A 837 -15.32 -14.21 -6.11
N ILE A 838 -15.57 -15.46 -6.53
CA ILE A 838 -14.61 -16.55 -6.83
C ILE A 838 -14.33 -16.58 -8.34
N PRO A 839 -13.19 -17.16 -8.77
CA PRO A 839 -13.31 -18.37 -9.58
C PRO A 839 -12.45 -19.52 -9.03
N PRO A 840 -12.84 -20.79 -9.29
CA PRO A 840 -12.12 -21.96 -8.80
C PRO A 840 -10.68 -21.93 -9.32
N ILE A 841 -9.72 -21.83 -8.42
CA ILE A 841 -8.31 -21.88 -8.79
C ILE A 841 -7.97 -23.35 -9.01
N ASN A 842 -7.83 -23.70 -10.29
CA ASN A 842 -7.23 -24.96 -10.69
C ASN A 842 -5.82 -25.03 -10.11
N MET A 843 -5.51 -26.07 -9.33
CA MET A 843 -4.14 -26.52 -9.13
C MET A 843 -3.60 -27.11 -10.44
N LYS A 844 -3.48 -26.29 -11.48
CA LYS A 844 -2.43 -26.51 -12.46
C LYS A 844 -1.25 -25.76 -11.87
N GLU A 845 -0.17 -26.48 -11.58
CA GLU A 845 1.16 -25.86 -11.67
C GLU A 845 1.11 -25.02 -12.93
N ASP A 846 1.29 -23.71 -12.79
CA ASP A 846 1.45 -22.84 -13.93
C ASP A 846 2.48 -23.55 -14.83
N ASP A 847 2.05 -24.05 -15.99
CA ASP A 847 2.98 -24.41 -17.06
C ASP A 847 3.63 -23.07 -17.40
N ILE A 848 4.65 -22.66 -16.62
CA ILE A 848 5.43 -21.47 -16.88
C ILE A 848 6.12 -21.79 -18.19
N VAL A 849 5.50 -21.37 -19.29
CA VAL A 849 6.11 -21.37 -20.62
C VAL A 849 7.23 -20.35 -20.55
N ASN A 850 8.36 -20.76 -19.98
CA ASN A 850 9.60 -20.01 -20.09
C ASN A 850 10.06 -20.07 -21.55
N ASN A 851 10.87 -19.09 -21.95
CA ASN A 851 11.33 -18.97 -23.33
C ASN A 851 12.11 -20.20 -23.82
N ALA A 852 12.61 -21.06 -22.92
CA ALA A 852 13.32 -22.29 -23.26
C ALA A 852 12.40 -23.51 -23.43
N GLY A 853 11.12 -23.42 -23.06
CA GLY A 853 10.16 -24.52 -23.08
C GLY A 853 10.44 -25.62 -22.04
N TRP A 854 11.27 -25.34 -21.03
CA TRP A 854 11.60 -26.31 -19.98
C TRP A 854 10.44 -26.50 -19.02
N LYS A 855 10.16 -27.73 -18.59
CA LYS A 855 9.08 -28.04 -17.65
C LYS A 855 9.67 -28.46 -16.31
N LEU A 856 9.34 -27.71 -15.25
CA LEU A 856 9.77 -28.03 -13.89
C LEU A 856 9.25 -29.40 -13.46
N LEU A 857 10.08 -30.17 -12.78
CA LEU A 857 9.75 -31.48 -12.24
C LEU A 857 8.68 -31.35 -11.14
N ALA A 858 7.53 -31.98 -11.37
CA ALA A 858 6.40 -31.97 -10.45
C ALA A 858 6.48 -33.11 -9.42
N GLY A 859 5.66 -33.07 -8.36
CA GLY A 859 5.45 -34.22 -7.46
C GLY A 859 6.58 -34.49 -6.45
N THR A 860 7.46 -33.51 -6.24
CA THR A 860 8.64 -33.63 -5.37
C THR A 860 8.31 -33.44 -3.88
N SER A 861 9.06 -34.09 -3.01
CA SER A 861 8.81 -34.13 -1.57
C SER A 861 9.46 -32.97 -0.82
N SER A 862 10.52 -32.38 -1.40
CA SER A 862 11.37 -31.36 -0.79
C SER A 862 11.97 -30.44 -1.87
N ASN A 863 12.61 -29.36 -1.42
CA ASN A 863 13.41 -28.49 -2.27
C ASN A 863 14.66 -27.98 -1.51
N MET A 864 15.60 -27.43 -2.26
CA MET A 864 16.73 -26.65 -1.79
C MET A 864 16.73 -25.28 -2.47
N ILE A 865 17.44 -24.31 -1.90
CA ILE A 865 17.57 -22.97 -2.46
C ILE A 865 19.01 -22.75 -2.87
N ALA A 866 19.23 -22.18 -4.05
CA ALA A 866 20.55 -21.73 -4.48
C ALA A 866 20.49 -20.28 -4.95
N MET A 867 21.49 -19.48 -4.55
CA MET A 867 21.68 -18.11 -5.02
C MET A 867 23.00 -18.03 -5.79
N ALA A 868 22.93 -17.76 -7.09
CA ALA A 868 24.09 -17.83 -7.99
C ALA A 868 24.31 -16.56 -8.81
N SER A 869 25.56 -16.14 -8.96
CA SER A 869 25.97 -15.15 -9.94
C SER A 869 26.34 -15.89 -11.23
N ILE A 870 25.56 -15.63 -12.30
CA ILE A 870 25.72 -16.29 -13.59
C ILE A 870 26.45 -15.37 -14.57
N THR A 871 27.56 -15.86 -15.13
CA THR A 871 28.29 -15.17 -16.21
C THR A 871 28.41 -16.05 -17.45
N ALA A 872 28.34 -15.46 -18.63
CA ALA A 872 28.62 -16.12 -19.91
C ALA A 872 29.77 -15.38 -20.63
N ASN A 873 30.85 -16.08 -20.98
CA ASN A 873 32.07 -15.51 -21.56
C ASN A 873 32.59 -14.26 -20.80
N ASN A 874 32.70 -14.36 -19.47
CA ASN A 874 33.07 -13.26 -18.55
C ASN A 874 32.15 -12.02 -18.53
N LYS A 875 30.92 -12.12 -19.05
CA LYS A 875 29.90 -11.07 -18.93
C LYS A 875 28.75 -11.51 -18.05
N ILE A 876 28.23 -10.59 -17.24
CA ILE A 876 27.02 -10.81 -16.45
C ILE A 876 25.87 -11.06 -17.42
N VAL A 877 25.17 -12.18 -17.23
CA VAL A 877 23.97 -12.54 -18.00
C VAL A 877 22.83 -11.62 -17.57
N ASP A 878 22.02 -11.09 -18.49
CA ASP A 878 20.80 -10.31 -18.20
C ASP A 878 19.55 -11.14 -18.49
N ALA A 879 18.46 -10.95 -17.74
CA ALA A 879 17.29 -11.83 -17.78
C ALA A 879 16.47 -11.74 -19.08
N ASP A 880 16.49 -10.59 -19.76
CA ASP A 880 15.62 -10.35 -20.92
C ASP A 880 15.90 -11.27 -22.12
N ASN A 881 17.10 -11.85 -22.20
CA ASN A 881 17.54 -12.71 -23.31
C ASN A 881 17.90 -14.14 -22.91
N TYR A 882 17.88 -14.45 -21.61
CA TYR A 882 18.41 -15.71 -21.09
C TYR A 882 17.48 -16.35 -20.07
N THR A 883 17.20 -17.65 -20.25
CA THR A 883 16.55 -18.50 -19.23
C THR A 883 17.62 -19.40 -18.61
N ILE A 884 17.76 -19.38 -17.29
CA ILE A 884 18.70 -20.25 -16.58
C ILE A 884 17.89 -21.31 -15.85
N GLY A 885 18.31 -22.57 -15.95
CA GLY A 885 17.67 -23.68 -15.28
C GLY A 885 18.69 -24.60 -14.62
N VAL A 886 18.22 -25.36 -13.65
CA VAL A 886 19.01 -26.38 -12.95
C VAL A 886 18.44 -27.74 -13.33
N PHE A 887 19.31 -28.69 -13.67
CA PHE A 887 18.93 -29.99 -14.20
C PHE A 887 19.70 -31.10 -13.49
N ASP A 888 19.12 -32.28 -13.39
CA ASP A 888 19.83 -33.49 -12.98
C ASP A 888 20.37 -34.27 -14.19
N ASP A 889 21.10 -35.35 -13.93
CA ASP A 889 21.72 -36.20 -14.95
C ASP A 889 20.72 -36.88 -15.90
N ASN A 890 19.44 -36.98 -15.52
CA ASN A 890 18.38 -37.50 -16.40
C ASN A 890 17.81 -36.41 -17.31
N ASN A 891 18.34 -35.19 -17.23
CA ASN A 891 17.88 -34.00 -17.92
C ASN A 891 16.47 -33.55 -17.47
N ASP A 892 16.07 -33.90 -16.24
CA ASP A 892 14.86 -33.37 -15.63
C ASP A 892 15.13 -31.96 -15.10
N CYS A 893 14.26 -31.00 -15.44
CA CYS A 893 14.41 -29.62 -14.98
C CYS A 893 14.00 -29.52 -13.52
N ARG A 894 14.97 -29.25 -12.64
CA ARG A 894 14.82 -29.16 -11.19
C ARG A 894 14.58 -27.72 -10.71
N SER A 895 14.88 -26.70 -11.52
CA SER A 895 14.58 -25.29 -11.21
C SER A 895 14.62 -24.43 -12.46
N ILE A 896 13.89 -23.32 -12.45
CA ILE A 896 14.04 -22.21 -13.40
C ILE A 896 14.38 -20.97 -12.57
N GLY A 897 15.51 -20.33 -12.88
CA GLY A 897 16.02 -19.21 -12.09
C GLY A 897 15.17 -17.95 -12.23
N LYS A 898 14.92 -17.28 -11.12
CA LYS A 898 14.42 -15.90 -11.08
C LYS A 898 15.59 -14.94 -10.93
N ARG A 899 15.62 -13.89 -11.74
CA ARG A 899 16.64 -12.86 -11.62
C ARG A 899 16.32 -11.91 -10.46
N GLU A 900 17.29 -11.73 -9.58
CA GLU A 900 17.29 -10.73 -8.52
C GLU A 900 18.45 -9.73 -8.70
N LYS A 901 18.43 -8.63 -7.96
CA LYS A 901 19.45 -7.58 -8.08
C LYS A 901 20.83 -8.10 -7.64
N GLY A 902 21.65 -8.51 -8.61
CA GLY A 902 23.03 -8.97 -8.42
C GLY A 902 23.23 -10.49 -8.41
N PHE A 903 22.16 -11.30 -8.42
CA PHE A 903 22.24 -12.77 -8.44
C PHE A 903 20.96 -13.39 -9.02
N TRP A 904 20.98 -14.69 -9.27
CA TRP A 904 19.84 -15.51 -9.66
C TRP A 904 19.42 -16.38 -8.49
N TYR A 905 18.12 -16.42 -8.22
CA TYR A 905 17.50 -17.21 -7.17
C TYR A 905 16.87 -18.47 -7.77
N PHE A 906 17.15 -19.63 -7.19
CA PHE A 906 16.64 -20.93 -7.65
C PHE A 906 15.99 -21.68 -6.50
N THR A 907 14.69 -21.96 -6.61
CA THR A 907 14.07 -23.04 -5.84
C THR A 907 14.24 -24.35 -6.61
N ILE A 908 15.13 -25.21 -6.13
CA ILE A 908 15.50 -26.47 -6.78
C ILE A 908 14.72 -27.60 -6.11
N VAL A 909 13.85 -28.26 -6.86
CA VAL A 909 13.01 -29.36 -6.35
C VAL A 909 13.76 -30.70 -6.34
N GLY A 910 13.36 -31.64 -5.47
CA GLY A 910 13.95 -32.97 -5.46
C GLY A 910 13.42 -33.93 -4.40
N ASN A 911 13.72 -35.21 -4.60
CA ASN A 911 13.27 -36.30 -3.73
C ASN A 911 14.41 -36.99 -2.97
N GLU A 912 15.64 -36.98 -3.49
CA GLU A 912 16.75 -37.75 -2.96
C GLU A 912 17.99 -36.87 -2.78
N ASN A 913 18.58 -36.89 -1.59
CA ASN A 913 19.81 -36.16 -1.32
C ASN A 913 20.99 -36.84 -2.01
N GLY A 914 21.90 -36.04 -2.57
CA GLY A 914 23.09 -36.54 -3.25
C GLY A 914 23.04 -36.49 -4.77
N ASP A 915 21.88 -36.17 -5.38
CA ASP A 915 21.79 -35.94 -6.83
C ASP A 915 22.77 -34.84 -7.25
N GLU A 916 23.53 -35.08 -8.32
CA GLU A 916 24.34 -34.03 -8.96
C GLU A 916 23.45 -33.19 -9.86
N LEU A 917 23.61 -31.87 -9.75
CA LEU A 917 22.82 -30.89 -10.47
C LEU A 917 23.74 -29.98 -11.28
N HIS A 918 23.38 -29.72 -12.52
CA HIS A 918 24.11 -28.84 -13.42
C HIS A 918 23.23 -27.69 -13.89
N PHE A 919 23.87 -26.57 -14.21
CA PHE A 919 23.17 -25.39 -14.73
C PHE A 919 23.12 -25.43 -16.26
N LYS A 920 21.96 -25.03 -16.81
CA LYS A 920 21.78 -24.76 -18.24
C LYS A 920 21.38 -23.33 -18.44
N ILE A 921 21.88 -22.73 -19.52
CA ILE A 921 21.47 -21.41 -19.98
C ILE A 921 20.90 -21.53 -21.39
N TYR A 922 19.70 -21.00 -21.59
CA TYR A 922 19.06 -20.89 -22.90
C TYR A 922 19.13 -19.43 -23.35
N ASP A 923 19.72 -19.21 -24.52
CA ASP A 923 19.77 -17.91 -25.18
C ASP A 923 18.58 -17.79 -26.15
N SER A 924 17.66 -16.86 -25.89
CA SER A 924 16.48 -16.67 -26.74
C SER A 924 16.80 -16.08 -28.11
N ASN A 925 17.93 -15.37 -28.26
CA ASN A 925 18.37 -14.82 -29.54
C ASN A 925 18.91 -15.92 -30.46
N ASN A 926 19.72 -16.82 -29.89
CA ASN A 926 20.34 -17.92 -30.63
C ASN A 926 19.49 -19.20 -30.63
N LYS A 927 18.39 -19.23 -29.85
CA LYS A 927 17.51 -20.39 -29.61
C LYS A 927 18.27 -21.67 -29.26
N THR A 928 19.38 -21.52 -28.52
CA THR A 928 20.32 -22.60 -28.22
C THR A 928 20.55 -22.67 -26.72
N SER A 929 20.68 -23.88 -26.18
CA SER A 929 21.02 -24.13 -24.78
C SER A 929 22.49 -24.53 -24.63
N TYR A 930 23.13 -24.00 -23.61
CA TYR A 930 24.51 -24.33 -23.22
C TYR A 930 24.50 -24.91 -21.81
N GLU A 931 25.39 -25.85 -21.56
CA GLU A 931 25.57 -26.52 -20.26
C GLU A 931 26.94 -26.16 -19.71
N ASN A 932 27.04 -26.08 -18.40
CA ASN A 932 28.29 -25.83 -17.70
C ASN A 932 28.73 -27.11 -16.96
N GLU A 933 30.05 -27.32 -16.81
CA GLU A 933 30.64 -28.52 -16.17
C GLU A 933 30.61 -28.48 -14.63
N GLN A 934 30.30 -27.34 -14.02
CA GLN A 934 30.19 -27.17 -12.58
C GLN A 934 28.89 -27.79 -12.09
N THR A 935 29.02 -28.72 -11.15
CA THR A 935 27.88 -29.35 -10.48
C THR A 935 27.72 -28.82 -9.06
N ILE A 936 26.48 -28.83 -8.58
CA ILE A 936 26.13 -28.69 -7.16
C ILE A 936 25.40 -29.96 -6.71
N THR A 937 25.51 -30.31 -5.44
CA THR A 937 24.83 -31.49 -4.90
C THR A 937 23.49 -31.11 -4.29
N TYR A 938 22.42 -31.80 -4.68
CA TYR A 938 21.11 -31.60 -4.08
C TYR A 938 21.11 -32.01 -2.61
N LYS A 939 20.66 -31.09 -1.76
CA LYS A 939 20.45 -31.34 -0.33
C LYS A 939 19.16 -30.68 0.15
N SER A 940 18.17 -31.51 0.45
CA SER A 940 16.85 -31.13 0.94
C SER A 940 16.93 -30.11 2.07
N ASP A 941 16.10 -29.09 1.97
CA ASP A 941 15.88 -28.06 2.99
C ASP A 941 17.13 -27.25 3.36
N THR A 942 18.05 -27.07 2.40
CA THR A 942 19.24 -26.24 2.57
C THR A 942 19.28 -25.03 1.65
N ILE A 943 20.02 -24.01 2.07
CA ILE A 943 20.31 -22.80 1.29
C ILE A 943 21.80 -22.84 0.91
N LEU A 944 22.09 -22.67 -0.38
CA LEU A 944 23.42 -22.63 -0.95
C LEU A 944 23.71 -21.24 -1.53
N GLY A 945 24.72 -20.57 -0.99
CA GLY A 945 25.02 -19.16 -1.31
C GLY A 945 24.18 -18.18 -0.50
N ASN A 946 24.49 -16.89 -0.61
CA ASN A 946 23.71 -15.81 -0.02
C ASN A 946 23.78 -14.56 -0.91
N PRO A 947 22.95 -13.52 -0.69
CA PRO A 947 22.89 -12.34 -1.55
C PRO A 947 24.22 -11.55 -1.65
N LYS A 948 25.05 -11.58 -0.59
CA LYS A 948 26.36 -10.90 -0.55
C LYS A 948 27.47 -11.74 -1.18
N GLU A 949 27.35 -13.07 -1.09
CA GLU A 949 28.31 -14.04 -1.62
C GLU A 949 27.57 -15.16 -2.38
N PRO A 950 27.02 -14.88 -3.57
CA PRO A 950 26.35 -15.88 -4.38
C PRO A 950 27.37 -16.85 -4.99
N ILE A 951 26.95 -18.08 -5.29
CA ILE A 951 27.82 -19.05 -5.96
C ILE A 951 28.13 -18.56 -7.39
N ALA A 952 29.39 -18.56 -7.80
CA ALA A 952 29.75 -18.19 -9.18
C ALA A 952 29.51 -19.38 -10.11
N VAL A 953 28.84 -19.15 -11.24
CA VAL A 953 28.62 -20.13 -12.31
C VAL A 953 28.98 -19.48 -13.65
N GLU A 954 29.91 -20.07 -14.38
CA GLU A 954 30.46 -19.51 -15.63
C GLU A 954 30.16 -20.40 -16.85
N PHE A 955 29.43 -19.89 -17.82
CA PHE A 955 29.19 -20.55 -19.09
C PHE A 955 30.21 -20.12 -20.15
N ASN A 956 30.83 -21.10 -20.81
CA ASN A 956 31.60 -20.89 -22.03
C ASN A 956 30.68 -21.09 -23.23
N VAL A 957 30.21 -19.98 -23.79
CA VAL A 957 29.31 -19.99 -24.95
C VAL A 957 30.19 -19.90 -26.20
N ASP A 958 30.34 -21.00 -26.93
CA ASP A 958 31.18 -21.08 -28.13
C ASP A 958 30.77 -20.01 -29.15
N THR A 959 31.62 -19.01 -29.35
CA THR A 959 31.41 -17.95 -30.35
C THR A 959 31.81 -18.35 -31.77
N GLU A 960 32.25 -19.60 -32.00
CA GLU A 960 32.81 -20.02 -33.30
C GLU A 960 31.79 -20.39 -34.39
N ASN A 961 30.48 -20.27 -34.15
CA ASN A 961 29.46 -20.39 -35.19
C ASN A 961 28.55 -19.16 -35.32
N MET A 962 29.14 -17.97 -35.21
CA MET A 962 28.51 -16.74 -35.72
C MET A 962 28.64 -16.69 -37.25
N ILE A 963 27.79 -17.44 -37.96
CA ILE A 963 27.60 -17.20 -39.39
C ILE A 963 26.81 -15.90 -39.51
N ASN A 964 27.53 -14.79 -39.69
CA ASN A 964 26.95 -13.56 -40.19
C ASN A 964 26.22 -13.91 -41.51
N PRO A 965 24.94 -13.54 -41.69
CA PRO A 965 24.17 -13.96 -42.88
C PRO A 965 24.76 -13.46 -44.21
N LEU A 966 25.71 -12.51 -44.12
CA LEU A 966 26.53 -11.96 -45.18
C LEU A 966 27.96 -11.72 -44.65
N SER A 967 28.98 -12.29 -45.28
CA SER A 967 30.39 -12.02 -44.96
C SER A 967 31.13 -11.50 -46.21
N LEU A 968 32.00 -10.50 -46.05
CA LEU A 968 32.86 -9.98 -47.12
C LEU A 968 34.31 -10.12 -46.67
N SER A 969 35.08 -10.91 -47.42
CA SER A 969 36.50 -11.13 -47.18
C SER A 969 37.34 -9.95 -47.69
N LYS A 970 38.54 -9.79 -47.14
CA LYS A 970 39.50 -8.81 -47.65
C LYS A 970 39.83 -9.10 -49.11
N ASN A 971 39.83 -8.04 -49.91
CA ASN A 971 40.18 -8.15 -51.31
C ASN A 971 41.65 -8.51 -51.48
N TYR A 972 41.96 -9.38 -52.45
CA TYR A 972 43.33 -9.82 -52.70
C TYR A 972 43.63 -9.85 -54.20
N PRO A 973 44.82 -9.37 -54.64
CA PRO A 973 45.86 -8.72 -53.83
C PRO A 973 45.41 -7.33 -53.32
N ASN A 974 45.93 -6.89 -52.17
CA ASN A 974 45.77 -5.51 -51.67
C ASN A 974 47.07 -5.10 -50.93
N PRO A 975 47.87 -4.13 -51.44
CA PRO A 975 47.63 -3.26 -52.60
C PRO A 975 47.55 -4.05 -53.92
N PHE A 976 46.61 -3.66 -54.78
CA PHE A 976 46.32 -4.35 -56.04
C PHE A 976 47.00 -3.67 -57.25
N ASN A 977 47.27 -4.42 -58.32
CA ASN A 977 47.86 -3.87 -59.55
C ASN A 977 47.56 -4.74 -60.79
N PRO A 978 46.70 -4.32 -61.74
CA PRO A 978 45.68 -3.27 -61.65
C PRO A 978 44.33 -3.81 -61.12
N THR A 979 44.21 -5.10 -60.81
CA THR A 979 42.94 -5.76 -60.41
C THR A 979 43.02 -6.42 -59.05
N THR A 980 41.88 -6.56 -58.38
CA THR A 980 41.73 -7.26 -57.09
C THR A 980 40.48 -8.14 -57.09
N THR A 981 40.46 -9.20 -56.29
CA THR A 981 39.29 -10.08 -56.16
C THR A 981 38.61 -9.81 -54.83
N PHE A 982 37.30 -9.58 -54.86
CA PHE A 982 36.43 -9.53 -53.69
C PHE A 982 35.71 -10.87 -53.54
N SER A 983 35.81 -11.48 -52.36
CA SER A 983 35.10 -12.73 -52.04
C SER A 983 34.07 -12.46 -50.95
N TYR A 984 32.84 -12.91 -51.13
CA TYR A 984 31.77 -12.75 -50.14
C TYR A 984 30.88 -13.99 -50.08
N SER A 985 30.28 -14.24 -48.93
CA SER A 985 29.43 -15.40 -48.68
C SER A 985 28.07 -14.94 -48.17
N ILE A 986 27.00 -15.55 -48.66
CA ILE A 986 25.64 -15.36 -48.13
C ILE A 986 25.02 -16.70 -47.76
N THR A 987 24.38 -16.77 -46.61
CA THR A 987 23.81 -18.04 -46.09
C THR A 987 22.30 -18.15 -46.26
N ALA A 988 21.67 -17.13 -46.84
CA ALA A 988 20.29 -17.14 -47.32
C ALA A 988 20.20 -16.42 -48.67
N SER A 989 19.38 -16.95 -49.59
CA SER A 989 19.18 -16.38 -50.93
C SER A 989 18.50 -15.01 -50.86
N GLY A 990 18.98 -14.04 -51.63
CA GLY A 990 18.51 -12.66 -51.58
C GLY A 990 19.20 -11.74 -52.59
N ASN A 991 18.74 -10.49 -52.71
CA ASN A 991 19.41 -9.47 -53.52
C ASN A 991 20.70 -9.01 -52.83
N VAL A 992 21.83 -9.12 -53.52
CA VAL A 992 23.15 -8.72 -53.02
C VAL A 992 23.66 -7.54 -53.82
N ARG A 993 24.08 -6.48 -53.12
CA ARG A 993 24.74 -5.32 -53.71
C ARG A 993 26.14 -5.10 -53.13
N LEU A 994 27.16 -5.10 -53.99
CA LEU A 994 28.56 -4.84 -53.64
C LEU A 994 29.06 -3.59 -54.38
N SER A 995 29.55 -2.60 -53.64
CA SER A 995 29.97 -1.30 -54.18
C SER A 995 31.30 -0.83 -53.62
N VAL A 996 32.13 -0.22 -54.47
CA VAL A 996 33.45 0.33 -54.15
C VAL A 996 33.34 1.84 -54.01
N TYR A 997 33.86 2.38 -52.91
CA TYR A 997 33.88 3.81 -52.62
C TYR A 997 35.33 4.28 -52.46
N ASN A 998 35.60 5.54 -52.80
CA ASN A 998 36.90 6.14 -52.54
C ASN A 998 37.00 6.61 -51.08
N ILE A 999 38.20 7.02 -50.65
CA ILE A 999 38.45 7.47 -49.26
C ILE A 999 37.67 8.73 -48.84
N LYS A 1000 37.05 9.44 -49.79
CA LYS A 1000 36.16 10.58 -49.53
C LYS A 1000 34.69 10.16 -49.44
N GLY A 1001 34.40 8.86 -49.45
CA GLY A 1001 33.05 8.29 -49.40
C GLY A 1001 32.27 8.40 -50.71
N GLN A 1002 32.90 8.77 -51.83
CA GLN A 1002 32.21 8.86 -53.12
C GLN A 1002 32.17 7.47 -53.77
N LEU A 1003 31.00 7.09 -54.30
CA LEU A 1003 30.83 5.83 -55.03
C LEU A 1003 31.71 5.84 -56.29
N VAL A 1004 32.61 4.87 -56.39
CA VAL A 1004 33.45 4.64 -57.56
C VAL A 1004 32.70 3.74 -58.54
N GLU A 1005 32.17 2.62 -58.06
CA GLU A 1005 31.46 1.64 -58.90
C GLU A 1005 30.60 0.68 -58.05
N THR A 1006 29.47 0.21 -58.56
CA THR A 1006 28.71 -0.93 -58.00
C THR A 1006 29.01 -2.16 -58.85
N ILE A 1007 29.69 -3.16 -58.28
CA ILE A 1007 30.22 -4.33 -58.99
C ILE A 1007 29.31 -5.56 -58.92
N VAL A 1008 28.35 -5.59 -57.99
CA VAL A 1008 27.24 -6.57 -57.95
C VAL A 1008 25.98 -5.85 -57.51
N ASP A 1009 24.84 -6.11 -58.15
CA ASP A 1009 23.51 -5.66 -57.72
C ASP A 1009 22.44 -6.58 -58.34
N GLU A 1010 22.34 -7.81 -57.82
CA GLU A 1010 21.43 -8.83 -58.35
C GLU A 1010 21.02 -9.87 -57.30
N TYR A 1011 20.00 -10.67 -57.60
CA TYR A 1011 19.58 -11.79 -56.75
C TYR A 1011 20.59 -12.94 -56.80
N LYS A 1012 21.00 -13.43 -55.63
CA LYS A 1012 21.94 -14.54 -55.46
C LYS A 1012 21.34 -15.61 -54.54
N GLU A 1013 21.59 -16.86 -54.88
CA GLU A 1013 21.25 -17.99 -54.00
C GLU A 1013 22.27 -18.10 -52.86
N ALA A 1014 21.93 -18.78 -51.76
CA ALA A 1014 22.89 -19.00 -50.67
C ALA A 1014 24.14 -19.76 -51.16
N ASN A 1015 25.30 -19.09 -51.20
CA ASN A 1015 26.60 -19.65 -51.62
C ASN A 1015 27.77 -18.67 -51.35
N ASP A 1016 28.98 -19.14 -51.63
CA ASP A 1016 30.20 -18.33 -51.70
C ASP A 1016 30.40 -17.78 -53.12
N TYR A 1017 30.71 -16.49 -53.21
CA TYR A 1017 30.88 -15.77 -54.47
C TYR A 1017 32.21 -15.03 -54.52
N THR A 1018 32.77 -14.92 -55.72
CA THR A 1018 33.98 -14.14 -55.99
C THR A 1018 33.76 -13.24 -57.21
N VAL A 1019 34.23 -11.99 -57.12
CA VAL A 1019 34.10 -10.99 -58.17
C VAL A 1019 35.43 -10.27 -58.34
N ASN A 1020 35.94 -10.24 -59.57
CA ASN A 1020 37.16 -9.53 -59.92
C ASN A 1020 36.81 -8.10 -60.33
N TRP A 1021 37.52 -7.13 -59.74
CA TRP A 1021 37.44 -5.71 -60.06
C TRP A 1021 38.78 -5.25 -60.65
#